data_AF-A0AAW0IJJ3-F1
#
_entry.id   AF-A0AAW0IJJ3-F1
#
_cell.length_a   1.000
_cell.length_b   1.000
_cell.length_c   1.000
_cell.angle_alpha   90.00
_cell.angle_beta   90.00
_cell.angle_gamma   90.00
#
_symmetry.space_group_name_H-M   'P 1'
#
loop_
_entity.id
_entity.type
_entity.pdbx_description
1 polymer ?
#
loop_
_entity_poly.entity_id
_entity_poly.type
_entity_poly.pdbx_seq_one_letter_code
_entity_poly.pdbx_strand_id
1 'polypeptide(L)'
;MSSLCKQLSLGSGRLTAAVAVGGAVSGSSLVTPTQMLSSPQFHRPQVGTPMREDSLESPELLLPGAGVKLQDNGYDELLIAINPRVPENQNLIANIKEMLTEASFYLFNATKRRVFFRTIQILIPATWTAHNYSKVKQESYEKANVLVTEQNGVHGDDPYTLQHRGCGKEGKYIHFTPNFLLNDELIAGYGSRGRVFVHEWAHLRWGVFDEYSKEKPFYLNGRNEIQVTRCSSGITGVFVCEKGLCPHEDCIISKLFREGCTFLYNSTQNATASIMFMQSLPSVVEFCNASTHNYEAPNPQNQKCSLRSTWDVITESSDFHHSLPIRGVELPPPPTFSLMQAGDKVICLVMDVSKKMSEADRLLRLQQAVELYLMQVVEVRTFVGIVTFGSKGEIRAQLQQMNTDGDRRRLVSYLPTSVSTEEEANTCAGVKRGFEVLEKRNGRADGSVMILVTSGADEHISNCLLSAVGSGVTIHSIALGSSAAGKLEELSHLTVISSLQKQGKGREREGFTGNRHMHSLQQLESVYETVPPRRQQTNSVTVDGTVGNDTVFQVTWQTSEPPEMAVLDPSGRKYNTSDFVINLAFRTASLRVPGTAKHGHWTYMLNNTHPSPQALEVTVASRASSLVIYPATVEAFVERDSTHFPQPVIIYANVRKGLYPILNATVVATVEPEAGDPVMLQLLDNGADNIQMNAPKQPGRRGVEEQWGFSRVSAGGSFSVQGVPAGPRPDMFPPCKITDLEAVKVEEDVTLSWTAPGEDFDQGRATSYEIRMSKSLRRIRDDFVKAILVNTSELAPQQAGTRETFTFSPKLVTSELEPESDGEMQENDMVYVAMRTVDHNSLRSAVSNIALVMLSTSPSSAPVLRRDDLVLKGVLIAVALIAIICLVIVAAHWTLNRRKRALKKDNGTKLL
;
A
#
# COMPACT_ATOMS: atom_id res chain seq x y z
N MET A 1 20.19 -54.99 -1.18
CA MET A 1 19.78 -56.34 -1.66
C MET A 1 18.30 -56.22 -2.06
N SER A 2 17.90 -56.55 -3.30
CA SER A 2 17.28 -57.82 -3.70
C SER A 2 15.98 -58.13 -2.93
N SER A 3 14.79 -58.41 -3.51
CA SER A 3 14.31 -58.65 -4.89
C SER A 3 12.84 -58.15 -4.97
N LEU A 4 12.25 -57.54 -6.02
CA LEU A 4 12.12 -57.85 -7.45
C LEU A 4 11.11 -58.99 -7.78
N CYS A 5 10.07 -58.64 -8.59
CA CYS A 5 9.40 -59.41 -9.66
C CYS A 5 7.97 -60.02 -9.51
N LYS A 6 7.12 -59.70 -10.52
CA LYS A 6 6.02 -60.49 -11.18
C LYS A 6 4.70 -60.82 -10.43
N GLN A 7 3.60 -61.24 -11.07
CA GLN A 7 2.90 -60.90 -12.36
C GLN A 7 1.61 -61.79 -12.49
N LEU A 8 0.70 -61.48 -13.44
CA LEU A 8 -0.41 -62.35 -13.94
C LEU A 8 -1.60 -62.56 -12.95
N SER A 9 -2.84 -62.92 -13.34
CA SER A 9 -3.43 -63.28 -14.66
C SER A 9 -4.98 -63.13 -14.73
N LEU A 10 -5.50 -62.69 -15.91
CA LEU A 10 -6.69 -63.16 -16.68
C LEU A 10 -8.10 -63.43 -16.05
N GLY A 11 -9.15 -63.08 -16.82
CA GLY A 11 -10.55 -63.55 -16.70
C GLY A 11 -11.59 -62.44 -17.02
N SER A 12 -12.08 -62.28 -18.26
CA SER A 12 -13.21 -63.00 -18.91
C SER A 12 -14.59 -62.73 -18.24
N GLY A 13 -15.67 -62.34 -18.95
CA GLY A 13 -15.86 -62.29 -20.41
C GLY A 13 -17.09 -61.49 -20.89
N ARG A 14 -17.54 -61.76 -22.13
CA ARG A 14 -18.52 -60.95 -22.90
C ARG A 14 -19.99 -61.28 -22.60
N LEU A 15 -20.88 -60.33 -22.89
CA LEU A 15 -22.15 -60.61 -23.59
C LEU A 15 -22.55 -59.42 -24.49
N THR A 16 -23.29 -59.70 -25.56
CA THR A 16 -23.58 -58.78 -26.68
C THR A 16 -25.07 -58.72 -26.99
N ALA A 17 -25.58 -57.53 -27.32
CA ALA A 17 -26.81 -57.36 -28.09
C ALA A 17 -26.72 -56.10 -28.95
N ALA A 18 -27.25 -56.16 -30.18
CA ALA A 18 -27.34 -55.01 -31.09
C ALA A 18 -28.56 -55.18 -32.02
N VAL A 19 -29.28 -54.08 -32.27
CA VAL A 19 -30.31 -53.94 -33.31
C VAL A 19 -30.14 -52.53 -33.91
N ALA A 20 -30.44 -52.36 -35.19
CA ALA A 20 -30.19 -51.13 -35.96
C ALA A 20 -31.39 -50.80 -36.88
N VAL A 21 -31.15 -49.97 -37.92
CA VAL A 21 -32.08 -49.45 -38.95
C VAL A 21 -32.86 -48.17 -38.52
N GLY A 22 -32.88 -47.09 -39.32
CA GLY A 22 -32.06 -46.80 -40.51
C GLY A 22 -32.58 -45.68 -41.43
N GLY A 23 -31.63 -45.06 -42.16
CA GLY A 23 -31.81 -44.24 -43.38
C GLY A 23 -32.08 -42.73 -43.20
N ALA A 24 -31.90 -41.86 -44.20
CA ALA A 24 -31.03 -41.85 -45.41
C ALA A 24 -31.23 -40.53 -46.20
N VAL A 25 -30.29 -40.15 -47.10
CA VAL A 25 -30.38 -39.06 -48.14
C VAL A 25 -30.41 -37.62 -47.54
N SER A 26 -29.76 -36.56 -48.03
CA SER A 26 -28.71 -36.26 -49.05
C SER A 26 -28.09 -34.87 -48.72
N GLY A 27 -26.98 -34.37 -49.29
CA GLY A 27 -26.02 -34.86 -50.29
C GLY A 27 -25.28 -33.68 -50.98
N SER A 28 -24.16 -33.94 -51.69
CA SER A 28 -23.48 -33.09 -52.72
C SER A 28 -23.22 -31.58 -52.45
N SER A 29 -22.08 -30.94 -52.74
CA SER A 29 -20.84 -31.23 -53.50
C SER A 29 -19.91 -29.97 -53.35
N LEU A 30 -18.64 -29.84 -53.78
CA LEU A 30 -17.84 -30.40 -54.89
C LEU A 30 -16.32 -30.51 -54.52
N VAL A 31 -15.69 -31.58 -55.02
CA VAL A 31 -14.47 -31.60 -55.87
C VAL A 31 -13.20 -30.77 -55.51
N THR A 32 -12.10 -31.50 -55.25
CA THR A 32 -10.66 -31.11 -55.29
C THR A 32 -10.08 -31.38 -56.71
N PRO A 33 -8.77 -31.63 -57.00
CA PRO A 33 -7.46 -31.25 -56.41
C PRO A 33 -6.42 -30.72 -57.44
N THR A 34 -5.23 -30.33 -56.98
CA THR A 34 -3.90 -30.44 -57.67
C THR A 34 -2.80 -30.38 -56.58
N GLN A 35 -1.82 -31.28 -56.42
CA GLN A 35 -0.75 -31.80 -57.30
C GLN A 35 0.18 -30.69 -57.83
N MET A 36 1.53 -30.76 -57.78
CA MET A 36 2.54 -31.80 -57.45
C MET A 36 3.88 -31.08 -57.02
N LEU A 37 5.11 -31.61 -56.80
CA LEU A 37 5.81 -32.91 -57.00
C LEU A 37 7.11 -32.99 -56.10
N SER A 38 7.68 -34.20 -55.94
CA SER A 38 9.10 -34.56 -55.65
C SER A 38 10.05 -33.70 -54.77
N SER A 39 10.35 -34.21 -53.56
CA SER A 39 11.63 -34.82 -53.07
C SER A 39 13.02 -34.51 -53.74
N PRO A 40 14.17 -34.86 -53.11
CA PRO A 40 14.69 -34.46 -51.79
C PRO A 40 16.24 -34.20 -51.75
N GLN A 41 16.82 -33.57 -50.71
CA GLN A 41 18.19 -33.90 -50.21
C GLN A 41 18.58 -33.28 -48.85
N PHE A 42 19.60 -33.85 -48.21
CA PHE A 42 20.17 -33.46 -46.91
C PHE A 42 21.23 -32.35 -47.02
N HIS A 43 21.25 -31.39 -46.09
CA HIS A 43 22.47 -30.72 -45.59
C HIS A 43 22.28 -30.24 -44.13
N ARG A 44 23.39 -30.06 -43.39
CA ARG A 44 23.41 -29.61 -41.98
C ARG A 44 23.20 -28.09 -41.86
N PRO A 45 22.53 -27.62 -40.78
CA PRO A 45 22.80 -26.32 -40.17
C PRO A 45 23.72 -26.43 -38.93
N GLN A 46 24.29 -25.30 -38.50
CA GLN A 46 25.06 -25.16 -37.27
C GLN A 46 24.21 -24.54 -36.14
N VAL A 47 24.74 -24.60 -34.92
CA VAL A 47 24.49 -23.76 -33.74
C VAL A 47 23.36 -22.72 -33.86
N GLY A 48 22.30 -22.91 -33.08
CA GLY A 48 21.30 -21.89 -32.78
C GLY A 48 21.10 -21.78 -31.26
N THR A 49 21.03 -20.55 -30.76
CA THR A 49 20.63 -20.25 -29.37
C THR A 49 19.16 -20.60 -29.14
N PRO A 50 18.76 -21.07 -27.94
CA PRO A 50 17.35 -21.30 -27.64
C PRO A 50 16.59 -19.97 -27.70
N MET A 51 15.49 -19.94 -28.44
CA MET A 51 14.53 -18.83 -28.38
C MET A 51 13.80 -18.85 -27.03
N ARG A 52 13.27 -17.69 -26.62
CA ARG A 52 12.25 -17.63 -25.57
C ARG A 52 10.97 -18.29 -26.10
N GLU A 53 10.20 -18.89 -25.20
CA GLU A 53 8.80 -19.19 -25.48
C GLU A 53 8.01 -17.87 -25.45
N ASP A 54 7.54 -17.43 -26.61
CA ASP A 54 6.57 -16.34 -26.69
C ASP A 54 5.22 -16.85 -26.20
N SER A 55 4.96 -16.71 -24.89
CA SER A 55 3.63 -16.86 -24.34
C SER A 55 2.70 -15.83 -24.97
N LEU A 56 1.61 -16.28 -25.61
CA LEU A 56 0.55 -15.39 -26.08
C LEU A 56 -0.15 -14.75 -24.88
N GLU A 57 0.34 -13.60 -24.46
CA GLU A 57 -0.35 -12.73 -23.51
C GLU A 57 -1.65 -12.23 -24.17
N SER A 58 -2.78 -12.69 -23.64
CA SER A 58 -4.08 -12.07 -23.91
C SER A 58 -4.00 -10.60 -23.46
N PRO A 59 -4.48 -9.63 -24.27
CA PRO A 59 -4.28 -8.22 -23.98
C PRO A 59 -4.92 -7.85 -22.64
N GLU A 60 -4.10 -7.36 -21.69
CA GLU A 60 -4.60 -6.79 -20.44
C GLU A 60 -5.57 -5.64 -20.77
N LEU A 61 -6.82 -5.79 -20.35
CA LEU A 61 -7.89 -4.87 -20.72
C LEU A 61 -7.86 -3.66 -19.77
N LEU A 62 -6.94 -2.75 -20.06
CA LEU A 62 -6.61 -1.57 -19.25
C LEU A 62 -7.85 -0.82 -18.77
N LEU A 63 -7.97 -0.72 -17.44
CA LEU A 63 -9.15 -0.23 -16.74
C LEU A 63 -9.49 1.23 -17.09
N PRO A 64 -10.74 1.56 -17.50
CA PRO A 64 -11.23 2.93 -17.56
C PRO A 64 -11.68 3.42 -16.17
N GLY A 65 -10.81 3.26 -15.17
CA GLY A 65 -10.90 4.05 -13.95
C GLY A 65 -10.40 5.48 -14.19
N ALA A 66 -10.54 6.34 -13.18
CA ALA A 66 -9.87 7.65 -13.14
C ALA A 66 -8.37 7.48 -12.79
N GLY A 67 -7.65 6.79 -13.67
CA GLY A 67 -6.21 6.53 -13.57
C GLY A 67 -5.48 7.18 -14.75
N VAL A 68 -4.25 7.64 -14.51
CA VAL A 68 -3.49 8.45 -15.48
C VAL A 68 -3.12 7.60 -16.70
N LYS A 69 -3.61 8.03 -17.87
CA LYS A 69 -3.40 7.35 -19.15
C LYS A 69 -2.20 7.95 -19.86
N LEU A 70 -1.27 7.13 -20.33
CA LEU A 70 -0.16 7.57 -21.19
C LEU A 70 -0.52 7.32 -22.66
N GLN A 71 -0.66 8.38 -23.45
CA GLN A 71 -0.98 8.30 -24.88
C GLN A 71 -0.12 9.29 -25.67
N ASP A 72 0.55 8.83 -26.73
CA ASP A 72 1.50 9.65 -27.53
C ASP A 72 2.48 10.45 -26.65
N ASN A 73 3.09 9.76 -25.68
CA ASN A 73 3.96 10.30 -24.62
C ASN A 73 3.35 11.34 -23.66
N GLY A 74 2.09 11.76 -23.84
CA GLY A 74 1.38 12.64 -22.92
C GLY A 74 0.62 11.86 -21.85
N TYR A 75 0.85 12.19 -20.58
CA TYR A 75 -0.01 11.76 -19.48
C TYR A 75 -1.29 12.60 -19.46
N ASP A 76 -2.43 11.92 -19.51
CA ASP A 76 -3.77 12.48 -19.49
C ASP A 76 -4.58 12.08 -18.25
N GLU A 77 -5.59 12.88 -17.93
CA GLU A 77 -6.53 12.68 -16.82
C GLU A 77 -5.88 12.66 -15.42
N LEU A 78 -4.76 13.39 -15.24
CA LEU A 78 -4.13 13.58 -13.92
C LEU A 78 -5.06 14.36 -12.98
N LEU A 79 -5.54 13.71 -11.91
CA LEU A 79 -6.52 14.28 -10.99
C LEU A 79 -5.88 14.77 -9.67
N ILE A 80 -6.00 16.07 -9.43
CA ILE A 80 -5.65 16.74 -8.17
C ILE A 80 -6.93 17.12 -7.44
N ALA A 81 -7.05 16.79 -6.16
CA ALA A 81 -8.22 17.13 -5.34
C ALA A 81 -7.84 17.94 -4.09
N ILE A 82 -8.52 19.07 -3.91
CA ILE A 82 -8.41 19.91 -2.72
C ILE A 82 -9.39 19.39 -1.66
N ASN A 83 -8.95 19.28 -0.41
CA ASN A 83 -9.80 18.81 0.69
C ASN A 83 -10.82 19.90 1.11
N PRO A 84 -12.09 19.54 1.40
CA PRO A 84 -13.12 20.50 1.84
C PRO A 84 -12.79 21.36 3.08
N ARG A 85 -11.77 21.00 3.87
CA ARG A 85 -11.33 21.80 5.03
C ARG A 85 -10.25 22.83 4.69
N VAL A 86 -9.61 22.77 3.51
CA VAL A 86 -8.67 23.80 3.07
C VAL A 86 -9.43 25.10 2.81
N PRO A 87 -9.06 26.24 3.46
CA PRO A 87 -9.72 27.52 3.22
C PRO A 87 -9.57 27.99 1.76
N GLU A 88 -10.58 28.69 1.26
CA GLU A 88 -10.56 29.23 -0.10
C GLU A 88 -9.46 30.29 -0.29
N ASN A 89 -8.57 30.04 -1.25
CA ASN A 89 -7.46 30.93 -1.59
C ASN A 89 -7.21 30.89 -3.10
N GLN A 90 -7.31 32.05 -3.76
CA GLN A 90 -7.17 32.18 -5.21
C GLN A 90 -5.75 31.82 -5.71
N ASN A 91 -4.72 32.10 -4.91
CA ASN A 91 -3.33 31.79 -5.26
C ASN A 91 -3.08 30.27 -5.27
N LEU A 92 -3.81 29.48 -4.47
CA LEU A 92 -3.59 28.04 -4.38
C LEU A 92 -3.80 27.35 -5.75
N ILE A 93 -4.84 27.74 -6.48
CA ILE A 93 -5.11 27.23 -7.84
C ILE A 93 -4.04 27.69 -8.84
N ALA A 94 -3.53 28.92 -8.71
CA ALA A 94 -2.48 29.44 -9.58
C ALA A 94 -1.16 28.66 -9.38
N ASN A 95 -0.74 28.51 -8.12
CA ASN A 95 0.52 27.87 -7.75
C ASN A 95 0.51 26.36 -8.08
N ILE A 96 -0.65 25.69 -7.99
CA ILE A 96 -0.81 24.30 -8.48
C ILE A 96 -0.60 24.21 -10.00
N LYS A 97 -1.15 25.17 -10.78
CA LYS A 97 -0.97 25.20 -12.24
C LYS A 97 0.48 25.48 -12.64
N GLU A 98 1.13 26.42 -11.95
CA GLU A 98 2.55 26.74 -12.17
C GLU A 98 3.43 25.53 -11.87
N MET A 99 3.29 24.92 -10.69
CA MET A 99 3.97 23.69 -10.28
C MET A 99 3.88 22.60 -11.34
N LEU A 100 2.66 22.31 -11.83
CA LEU A 100 2.43 21.23 -12.80
C LEU A 100 2.90 21.58 -14.21
N THR A 101 2.92 22.87 -14.56
CA THR A 101 3.50 23.36 -15.82
C THR A 101 5.02 23.20 -15.81
N GLU A 102 5.70 23.62 -14.74
CA GLU A 102 7.13 23.39 -14.54
C GLU A 102 7.46 21.89 -14.53
N ALA A 103 6.71 21.10 -13.76
CA ALA A 103 6.89 19.65 -13.64
C ALA A 103 6.83 18.95 -15.00
N SER A 104 5.92 19.37 -15.90
CA SER A 104 5.79 18.79 -17.24
C SER A 104 7.08 18.93 -18.06
N PHE A 105 7.69 20.12 -18.06
CA PHE A 105 8.97 20.36 -18.75
C PHE A 105 10.15 19.66 -18.07
N TYR A 106 10.19 19.65 -16.75
CA TYR A 106 11.27 19.01 -15.97
C TYR A 106 11.25 17.48 -16.13
N LEU A 107 10.07 16.86 -16.03
CA LEU A 107 9.84 15.43 -16.29
C LEU A 107 10.25 15.03 -17.71
N PHE A 108 9.86 15.85 -18.71
CA PHE A 108 10.22 15.59 -20.10
C PHE A 108 11.74 15.55 -20.32
N ASN A 109 12.48 16.48 -19.69
CA ASN A 109 13.94 16.46 -19.76
C ASN A 109 14.53 15.26 -19.00
N ALA A 110 14.11 15.03 -17.75
CA ALA A 110 14.60 13.96 -16.88
C ALA A 110 14.35 12.55 -17.43
N THR A 111 13.27 12.37 -18.20
CA THR A 111 12.93 11.11 -18.87
C THR A 111 13.58 10.96 -20.26
N LYS A 112 14.59 11.78 -20.56
CA LYS A 112 15.37 11.78 -21.82
C LYS A 112 14.48 12.06 -23.04
N ARG A 113 13.68 13.13 -22.93
CA ARG A 113 12.69 13.61 -23.92
C ARG A 113 11.60 12.57 -24.25
N ARG A 114 11.13 11.83 -23.24
CA ARG A 114 10.02 10.87 -23.41
C ARG A 114 8.69 11.47 -22.97
N VAL A 115 8.36 11.44 -21.67
CA VAL A 115 6.99 11.65 -21.18
C VAL A 115 6.76 13.03 -20.54
N PHE A 116 5.54 13.55 -20.62
CA PHE A 116 5.14 14.88 -20.14
C PHE A 116 3.67 14.91 -19.71
N PHE A 117 3.22 15.91 -18.94
CA PHE A 117 1.80 16.07 -18.57
C PHE A 117 1.02 16.88 -19.62
N ARG A 118 -0.14 16.38 -20.05
CA ARG A 118 -0.93 16.90 -21.18
C ARG A 118 -2.33 17.40 -20.79
N THR A 119 -3.13 16.59 -20.10
CA THR A 119 -4.42 17.03 -19.54
C THR A 119 -4.47 16.80 -18.04
N ILE A 120 -4.94 17.83 -17.32
CA ILE A 120 -4.94 17.90 -15.86
C ILE A 120 -6.34 18.31 -15.37
N GLN A 121 -6.80 17.66 -14.31
CA GLN A 121 -8.08 17.87 -13.67
C GLN A 121 -7.88 18.37 -12.24
N ILE A 122 -8.47 19.52 -11.89
CA ILE A 122 -8.44 20.06 -10.53
C ILE A 122 -9.86 20.02 -9.94
N LEU A 123 -10.06 19.17 -8.94
CA LEU A 123 -11.30 19.05 -8.18
C LEU A 123 -11.30 20.07 -7.02
N ILE A 124 -12.11 21.11 -7.20
CA ILE A 124 -12.41 22.17 -6.24
C ILE A 124 -13.44 21.64 -5.22
N PRO A 125 -13.31 21.98 -3.91
CA PRO A 125 -14.23 21.44 -2.91
C PRO A 125 -15.60 22.15 -2.94
N ALA A 126 -16.66 21.44 -2.57
CA ALA A 126 -18.02 22.00 -2.47
C ALA A 126 -18.20 23.01 -1.30
N THR A 127 -17.17 23.23 -0.48
CA THR A 127 -17.12 24.27 0.57
C THR A 127 -16.61 25.62 0.07
N TRP A 128 -15.97 25.66 -1.10
CA TRP A 128 -15.51 26.90 -1.76
C TRP A 128 -16.65 27.53 -2.58
N THR A 129 -16.58 28.84 -2.81
CA THR A 129 -17.60 29.56 -3.58
C THR A 129 -17.69 29.06 -5.03
N ALA A 130 -18.92 28.82 -5.48
CA ALA A 130 -19.17 28.26 -6.80
C ALA A 130 -18.97 29.30 -7.90
N HIS A 131 -18.03 29.02 -8.80
CA HIS A 131 -17.74 29.80 -10.00
C HIS A 131 -18.18 29.04 -11.26
N ASN A 132 -17.77 29.49 -12.45
CA ASN A 132 -17.97 28.79 -13.74
C ASN A 132 -17.07 27.53 -13.88
N TYR A 133 -17.02 26.68 -12.87
CA TYR A 133 -16.37 25.37 -12.90
C TYR A 133 -17.26 24.36 -13.65
N SER A 134 -16.66 23.36 -14.29
CA SER A 134 -17.42 22.25 -14.87
C SER A 134 -17.96 21.31 -13.77
N LYS A 135 -19.05 20.60 -14.06
CA LYS A 135 -19.52 19.54 -13.17
C LYS A 135 -18.60 18.32 -13.27
N VAL A 136 -18.30 17.74 -12.12
CA VAL A 136 -17.70 16.41 -11.96
C VAL A 136 -18.54 15.36 -12.72
N LYS A 137 -17.87 14.35 -13.30
CA LYS A 137 -18.48 13.18 -13.95
C LYS A 137 -18.24 11.88 -13.17
N GLN A 138 -16.98 11.57 -12.89
CA GLN A 138 -16.52 10.35 -12.22
C GLN A 138 -15.34 10.61 -11.27
N GLU A 139 -14.76 11.80 -11.33
CA GLU A 139 -13.70 12.33 -10.48
C GLU A 139 -14.18 12.42 -9.02
N SER A 140 -13.29 12.14 -8.07
CA SER A 140 -13.61 12.13 -6.64
C SER A 140 -12.34 12.30 -5.82
N TYR A 141 -12.47 12.77 -4.57
CA TYR A 141 -11.34 12.99 -3.68
C TYR A 141 -10.58 11.68 -3.40
N GLU A 142 -11.33 10.59 -3.33
CA GLU A 142 -10.89 9.22 -3.07
C GLU A 142 -10.15 8.56 -4.24
N LYS A 143 -10.31 9.08 -5.47
CA LYS A 143 -9.64 8.61 -6.70
C LYS A 143 -8.48 9.52 -7.14
N ALA A 144 -8.24 10.63 -6.46
CA ALA A 144 -7.28 11.64 -6.89
C ALA A 144 -5.83 11.18 -6.68
N ASN A 145 -5.00 11.37 -7.71
CA ASN A 145 -3.58 11.01 -7.69
C ASN A 145 -2.77 11.96 -6.79
N VAL A 146 -3.29 13.18 -6.57
CA VAL A 146 -2.67 14.23 -5.75
C VAL A 146 -3.71 14.83 -4.81
N LEU A 147 -3.42 14.83 -3.51
CA LEU A 147 -4.27 15.41 -2.46
C LEU A 147 -3.65 16.69 -1.92
N VAL A 148 -4.45 17.77 -1.86
CA VAL A 148 -4.08 19.01 -1.16
C VAL A 148 -4.92 19.12 0.11
N THR A 149 -4.29 19.02 1.28
CA THR A 149 -5.03 18.92 2.57
C THR A 149 -4.24 19.45 3.78
N GLU A 150 -4.82 19.31 4.98
CA GLU A 150 -4.24 19.76 6.25
C GLU A 150 -2.83 19.20 6.51
N GLN A 151 -2.05 19.90 7.36
CA GLN A 151 -0.72 19.46 7.78
C GLN A 151 -0.79 18.07 8.46
N ASN A 152 -0.06 17.09 7.93
CA ASN A 152 0.07 15.80 8.59
C ASN A 152 1.15 15.92 9.68
N GLY A 153 0.81 15.80 10.96
CA GLY A 153 1.80 15.93 12.05
C GLY A 153 2.89 14.86 12.10
N VAL A 154 2.89 13.88 11.17
CA VAL A 154 4.04 13.02 10.87
C VAL A 154 5.06 13.73 9.96
N HIS A 155 4.58 14.34 8.87
CA HIS A 155 5.42 14.93 7.82
C HIS A 155 5.55 16.46 7.93
N GLY A 156 4.79 17.11 8.80
CA GLY A 156 4.67 18.56 8.81
C GLY A 156 4.12 19.06 7.48
N ASP A 157 4.86 19.99 6.86
CA ASP A 157 4.61 20.48 5.51
C ASP A 157 5.51 19.83 4.45
N ASP A 158 6.32 18.83 4.80
CA ASP A 158 7.03 17.99 3.83
C ASP A 158 5.99 17.37 2.86
N PRO A 159 6.12 17.56 1.53
CA PRO A 159 5.45 16.71 0.57
C PRO A 159 5.84 15.26 0.74
N TYR A 160 4.93 14.34 0.42
CA TYR A 160 5.23 12.90 0.44
C TYR A 160 4.25 12.10 -0.43
N THR A 161 4.66 10.90 -0.81
CA THR A 161 3.83 9.93 -1.53
C THR A 161 3.46 8.76 -0.64
N LEU A 162 2.19 8.38 -0.61
CA LEU A 162 1.75 7.16 0.08
C LEU A 162 2.04 5.92 -0.76
N GLN A 163 3.29 5.49 -0.76
CA GLN A 163 3.74 4.27 -1.42
C GLN A 163 3.58 3.06 -0.47
N HIS A 164 2.58 2.23 -0.75
CA HIS A 164 2.21 1.07 0.06
C HIS A 164 2.62 -0.28 -0.56
N ARG A 165 3.37 -0.24 -1.67
CA ARG A 165 3.78 -1.39 -2.46
C ARG A 165 5.31 -1.41 -2.62
N GLY A 166 5.85 -2.59 -2.92
CA GLY A 166 7.29 -2.78 -3.19
C GLY A 166 7.81 -2.06 -4.44
N CYS A 167 9.09 -2.29 -4.75
CA CYS A 167 9.77 -1.66 -5.87
C CYS A 167 9.07 -1.90 -7.23
N GLY A 168 8.99 -0.86 -8.06
CA GLY A 168 8.42 -0.98 -9.41
C GLY A 168 6.89 -1.06 -9.44
N LYS A 169 6.20 -0.66 -8.36
CA LYS A 169 4.73 -0.69 -8.24
C LYS A 169 4.18 0.68 -7.87
N GLU A 170 3.09 1.06 -8.54
CA GLU A 170 2.43 2.37 -8.38
C GLU A 170 1.96 2.59 -6.92
N GLY A 171 2.23 3.79 -6.39
CA GLY A 171 1.77 4.26 -5.08
C GLY A 171 0.28 4.62 -5.06
N LYS A 172 -0.21 5.17 -3.94
CA LYS A 172 -1.64 5.48 -3.78
C LYS A 172 -2.01 6.93 -4.12
N TYR A 173 -1.26 7.91 -3.60
CA TYR A 173 -1.41 9.33 -3.91
C TYR A 173 -0.17 10.12 -3.46
N ILE A 174 0.04 11.30 -4.06
CA ILE A 174 0.95 12.35 -3.58
C ILE A 174 0.17 13.27 -2.63
N HIS A 175 0.83 13.79 -1.59
CA HIS A 175 0.26 14.70 -0.59
C HIS A 175 1.01 16.03 -0.56
N PHE A 176 0.29 17.14 -0.71
CA PHE A 176 0.80 18.50 -0.50
C PHE A 176 -0.03 19.25 0.54
N THR A 177 0.59 20.15 1.30
CA THR A 177 -0.13 21.10 2.15
C THR A 177 -0.34 22.45 1.44
N PRO A 178 -1.38 23.22 1.81
CA PRO A 178 -1.51 24.61 1.39
C PRO A 178 -0.30 25.47 1.76
N ASN A 179 0.40 25.19 2.87
CA ASN A 179 1.59 25.96 3.27
C ASN A 179 2.74 25.74 2.28
N PHE A 180 3.04 24.49 1.90
CA PHE A 180 4.03 24.19 0.85
C PHE A 180 3.70 24.90 -0.48
N LEU A 181 2.42 24.89 -0.86
CA LEU A 181 1.96 25.49 -2.12
C LEU A 181 1.87 27.03 -2.10
N LEU A 182 1.81 27.67 -0.92
CA LEU A 182 1.61 29.13 -0.77
C LEU A 182 2.79 29.89 -0.18
N ASN A 183 3.68 29.25 0.60
CA ASN A 183 4.86 29.92 1.15
C ASN A 183 6.09 29.69 0.25
N ASP A 184 6.60 30.78 -0.34
CA ASP A 184 7.76 30.77 -1.22
C ASP A 184 9.10 30.67 -0.46
N GLU A 185 9.13 30.93 0.86
CA GLU A 185 10.34 30.72 1.69
C GLU A 185 10.81 29.26 1.65
N LEU A 186 9.87 28.32 1.51
CA LEU A 186 10.13 26.88 1.44
C LEU A 186 10.87 26.47 0.15
N ILE A 187 10.78 27.28 -0.92
CA ILE A 187 11.49 27.03 -2.19
C ILE A 187 13.02 27.02 -1.97
N ALA A 188 13.53 27.78 -1.00
CA ALA A 188 14.95 27.80 -0.67
C ALA A 188 15.46 26.47 -0.07
N GLY A 189 14.57 25.64 0.50
CA GLY A 189 14.90 24.31 1.03
C GLY A 189 14.66 23.19 0.02
N TYR A 190 13.41 23.06 -0.45
CA TYR A 190 13.00 21.94 -1.32
C TYR A 190 13.33 22.15 -2.81
N GLY A 191 13.68 23.37 -3.21
CA GLY A 191 13.71 23.78 -4.62
C GLY A 191 12.33 24.20 -5.13
N SER A 192 12.23 24.42 -6.44
CA SER A 192 10.96 24.82 -7.07
C SER A 192 9.93 23.69 -7.04
N ARG A 193 8.65 24.07 -6.94
CA ARG A 193 7.54 23.15 -6.66
C ARG A 193 7.40 22.06 -7.74
N GLY A 194 7.67 22.37 -9.01
CA GLY A 194 7.61 21.39 -10.09
C GLY A 194 8.72 20.34 -10.04
N ARG A 195 9.89 20.67 -9.47
CA ARG A 195 10.97 19.69 -9.23
C ARG A 195 10.60 18.71 -8.11
N VAL A 196 10.02 19.24 -7.04
CA VAL A 196 9.46 18.42 -5.94
C VAL A 196 8.32 17.53 -6.45
N PHE A 197 7.44 18.07 -7.30
CA PHE A 197 6.38 17.27 -7.93
C PHE A 197 6.93 16.10 -8.76
N VAL A 198 8.05 16.26 -9.49
CA VAL A 198 8.65 15.16 -10.27
C VAL A 198 9.34 14.11 -9.40
N HIS A 199 9.89 14.50 -8.24
CA HIS A 199 10.39 13.58 -7.21
C HIS A 199 9.23 12.71 -6.66
N GLU A 200 8.15 13.34 -6.22
CA GLU A 200 6.93 12.65 -5.76
C GLU A 200 6.25 11.82 -6.86
N TRP A 201 6.24 12.32 -8.11
CA TRP A 201 5.72 11.58 -9.25
C TRP A 201 6.50 10.29 -9.53
N ALA A 202 7.81 10.27 -9.27
CA ALA A 202 8.60 9.05 -9.44
C ALA A 202 8.24 7.98 -8.40
N HIS A 203 8.07 8.37 -7.12
CA HIS A 203 7.52 7.50 -6.08
C HIS A 203 6.13 6.99 -6.47
N LEU A 204 5.24 7.89 -6.91
CA LEU A 204 3.87 7.54 -7.24
C LEU A 204 3.83 6.59 -8.44
N ARG A 205 4.35 7.00 -9.59
CA ARG A 205 4.09 6.31 -10.87
C ARG A 205 4.95 5.07 -11.08
N TRP A 206 6.20 5.09 -10.62
CA TRP A 206 7.17 4.03 -10.93
C TRP A 206 7.63 3.23 -9.72
N GLY A 207 7.18 3.57 -8.51
CA GLY A 207 7.48 2.82 -7.30
C GLY A 207 8.97 2.76 -6.96
N VAL A 208 9.71 3.84 -7.24
CA VAL A 208 11.09 4.05 -6.78
C VAL A 208 11.11 4.66 -5.38
N PHE A 209 12.24 4.60 -4.69
CA PHE A 209 12.40 5.15 -3.33
C PHE A 209 13.53 6.19 -3.24
N ASP A 210 13.69 6.79 -2.06
CA ASP A 210 14.75 7.75 -1.77
C ASP A 210 16.14 7.15 -1.97
N GLU A 211 17.06 7.99 -2.46
CA GLU A 211 18.48 7.67 -2.57
C GLU A 211 19.33 8.29 -1.45
N TYR A 212 18.72 9.06 -0.55
CA TYR A 212 19.27 9.46 0.76
C TYR A 212 18.72 8.56 1.88
N SER A 213 19.13 8.78 3.14
CA SER A 213 18.53 8.12 4.30
C SER A 213 18.54 9.05 5.52
N LYS A 214 17.41 9.18 6.21
CA LYS A 214 17.29 9.94 7.47
C LYS A 214 17.89 9.18 8.67
N GLU A 215 17.99 7.85 8.59
CA GLU A 215 18.56 6.98 9.64
C GLU A 215 20.07 6.76 9.48
N LYS A 216 20.50 6.51 8.24
CA LYS A 216 21.89 6.18 7.86
C LYS A 216 22.38 7.24 6.85
N PRO A 217 22.46 8.55 7.19
CA PRO A 217 22.86 9.62 6.26
C PRO A 217 24.32 9.54 5.83
N PHE A 218 25.13 8.79 6.57
CA PHE A 218 26.54 8.52 6.29
C PHE A 218 26.84 7.03 6.45
N TYR A 219 27.82 6.53 5.72
CA TYR A 219 28.29 5.15 5.80
C TYR A 219 29.80 5.05 5.49
N LEU A 220 30.41 3.90 5.73
CA LEU A 220 31.78 3.60 5.31
C LEU A 220 31.74 2.82 3.99
N ASN A 221 32.49 3.28 2.98
CA ASN A 221 32.65 2.60 1.69
C ASN A 221 33.71 1.47 1.77
N GLY A 222 33.85 0.70 0.68
CA GLY A 222 34.81 -0.42 0.59
C GLY A 222 36.26 -0.11 0.94
N ARG A 223 36.68 1.17 0.83
CA ARG A 223 38.03 1.66 1.16
C ARG A 223 38.15 2.12 2.61
N ASN A 224 37.11 1.95 3.43
CA ASN A 224 36.97 2.52 4.78
C ASN A 224 37.05 4.08 4.76
N GLU A 225 36.63 4.70 3.67
CA GLU A 225 36.36 6.14 3.58
C GLU A 225 34.89 6.38 3.96
N ILE A 226 34.58 7.46 4.68
CA ILE A 226 33.18 7.81 4.93
C ILE A 226 32.60 8.46 3.68
N GLN A 227 31.38 8.07 3.34
CA GLN A 227 30.59 8.64 2.26
C GLN A 227 29.24 9.11 2.78
N VAL A 228 28.70 10.14 2.14
CA VAL A 228 27.30 10.56 2.29
C VAL A 228 26.42 9.55 1.57
N THR A 229 25.33 9.10 2.19
CA THR A 229 24.38 8.15 1.60
C THR A 229 23.63 8.82 0.45
N ARG A 230 24.02 8.47 -0.79
CA ARG A 230 23.53 9.02 -2.06
C ARG A 230 23.86 8.10 -3.23
N CYS A 231 23.09 8.18 -4.31
CA CYS A 231 23.51 7.66 -5.62
C CYS A 231 24.77 8.40 -6.11
N SER A 232 24.60 9.61 -6.65
CA SER A 232 25.67 10.30 -7.37
C SER A 232 26.75 10.80 -6.42
N SER A 233 27.95 10.20 -6.53
CA SER A 233 29.16 10.67 -5.85
C SER A 233 29.63 12.05 -6.34
N GLY A 234 29.14 12.48 -7.51
CA GLY A 234 29.49 13.75 -8.15
C GLY A 234 28.96 15.00 -7.45
N ILE A 235 27.92 14.91 -6.60
CA ILE A 235 27.46 16.10 -5.86
C ILE A 235 28.47 16.47 -4.77
N THR A 236 28.80 17.75 -4.64
CA THR A 236 29.81 18.29 -3.70
C THR A 236 29.15 19.04 -2.55
N GLY A 237 29.86 19.15 -1.43
CA GLY A 237 29.39 19.77 -0.20
C GLY A 237 30.43 19.73 0.91
N VAL A 238 30.05 20.23 2.09
CA VAL A 238 30.91 20.37 3.28
C VAL A 238 30.24 19.81 4.53
N PHE A 239 31.04 19.39 5.50
CA PHE A 239 30.56 18.90 6.79
C PHE A 239 30.49 20.03 7.82
N VAL A 240 29.42 20.05 8.61
CA VAL A 240 29.14 21.06 9.64
C VAL A 240 28.77 20.36 10.94
N CYS A 241 29.34 20.85 12.03
CA CYS A 241 29.14 20.39 13.40
C CYS A 241 28.43 21.48 14.24
N GLU A 242 27.97 21.14 15.45
CA GLU A 242 27.36 22.09 16.42
C GLU A 242 28.19 23.36 16.71
N LYS A 243 29.49 23.36 16.41
CA LYS A 243 30.43 24.48 16.65
C LYS A 243 30.93 25.16 15.38
N GLY A 244 30.29 24.88 14.23
CA GLY A 244 30.62 25.48 12.92
C GLY A 244 31.16 24.46 11.91
N LEU A 245 31.84 24.96 10.89
CA LEU A 245 32.57 24.13 9.92
C LEU A 245 33.60 23.26 10.65
N CYS A 246 33.60 21.97 10.34
CA CYS A 246 34.52 21.00 10.92
C CYS A 246 35.17 20.14 9.83
N PRO A 247 36.45 19.77 9.97
CA PRO A 247 37.05 18.72 9.15
C PRO A 247 36.22 17.44 9.21
N HIS A 248 36.22 16.69 8.11
CA HIS A 248 35.58 15.39 7.99
C HIS A 248 35.89 14.43 9.17
N GLU A 249 37.11 14.51 9.70
CA GLU A 249 37.59 13.69 10.83
C GLU A 249 36.90 14.01 12.17
N ASP A 250 36.47 15.26 12.40
CA ASP A 250 35.86 15.70 13.68
C ASP A 250 34.41 15.23 13.88
N CYS A 251 33.76 14.74 12.82
CA CYS A 251 32.45 14.08 12.88
C CYS A 251 32.52 12.61 13.33
N ILE A 252 33.72 12.06 13.52
CA ILE A 252 33.96 10.64 13.80
C ILE A 252 34.56 10.49 15.19
N ILE A 253 33.91 9.72 16.07
CA ILE A 253 34.52 9.32 17.35
C ILE A 253 34.46 7.80 17.46
N SER A 254 35.61 7.14 17.30
CA SER A 254 35.78 5.69 17.51
C SER A 254 34.78 4.81 16.72
N LYS A 255 34.63 5.07 15.41
CA LYS A 255 33.66 4.45 14.49
C LYS A 255 32.17 4.78 14.74
N LEU A 256 31.85 5.60 15.74
CA LEU A 256 30.50 6.17 15.93
C LEU A 256 30.46 7.58 15.33
N PHE A 257 29.39 7.88 14.61
CA PHE A 257 29.10 9.22 14.10
C PHE A 257 28.66 10.13 15.25
N ARG A 258 29.14 11.37 15.24
CA ARG A 258 28.77 12.37 16.24
C ARG A 258 27.37 12.93 15.96
N GLU A 259 26.49 12.89 16.95
CA GLU A 259 25.20 13.59 16.88
C GLU A 259 25.44 15.10 16.69
N GLY A 260 24.66 15.73 15.81
CA GLY A 260 24.88 17.14 15.41
C GLY A 260 25.86 17.35 14.23
N CYS A 261 26.23 16.30 13.49
CA CYS A 261 26.95 16.42 12.21
C CYS A 261 26.00 16.35 10.99
N THR A 262 26.12 17.33 10.09
CA THR A 262 25.30 17.47 8.87
C THR A 262 26.19 17.75 7.65
N PHE A 263 25.80 17.23 6.48
CA PHE A 263 26.44 17.55 5.20
C PHE A 263 25.61 18.59 4.43
N LEU A 264 26.20 19.74 4.16
CA LEU A 264 25.60 20.81 3.37
C LEU A 264 26.15 20.75 1.94
N TYR A 265 25.29 20.43 0.99
CA TYR A 265 25.62 20.46 -0.43
C TYR A 265 25.93 21.88 -0.92
N ASN A 266 26.86 22.01 -1.86
CA ASN A 266 27.15 23.27 -2.52
C ASN A 266 25.98 23.63 -3.46
N SER A 267 25.40 24.82 -3.34
CA SER A 267 24.30 25.28 -4.20
C SER A 267 24.69 25.41 -5.67
N THR A 268 25.98 25.62 -5.97
CA THR A 268 26.49 25.92 -7.30
C THR A 268 27.49 24.85 -7.74
N GLN A 269 27.01 23.88 -8.52
CA GLN A 269 27.78 22.72 -8.96
C GLN A 269 27.19 22.08 -10.23
N ASN A 270 27.90 21.15 -10.87
CA ASN A 270 27.55 20.59 -12.19
C ASN A 270 27.01 19.14 -12.16
N ALA A 271 26.67 18.60 -10.99
CA ALA A 271 26.16 17.24 -10.86
C ALA A 271 24.73 17.11 -11.42
N THR A 272 24.53 16.26 -12.42
CA THR A 272 23.23 16.10 -13.11
C THR A 272 22.28 15.10 -12.44
N ALA A 273 22.81 14.08 -11.77
CA ALA A 273 22.06 13.12 -10.99
C ALA A 273 22.28 13.36 -9.47
N SER A 274 21.31 13.09 -8.59
CA SER A 274 20.03 12.39 -8.85
C SER A 274 18.82 13.13 -8.27
N ILE A 275 17.71 13.12 -9.02
CA ILE A 275 16.40 13.66 -8.59
C ILE A 275 15.91 13.00 -7.29
N MET A 276 16.17 11.70 -7.07
CA MET A 276 15.78 10.99 -5.84
C MET A 276 16.76 11.18 -4.67
N PHE A 277 17.75 12.06 -4.84
CA PHE A 277 18.67 12.47 -3.78
C PHE A 277 18.59 13.98 -3.45
N MET A 278 18.58 14.85 -4.48
CA MET A 278 18.60 16.31 -4.26
C MET A 278 18.01 17.09 -5.45
N GLN A 279 16.70 16.97 -5.66
CA GLN A 279 15.93 17.69 -6.68
C GLN A 279 16.06 19.22 -6.59
N SER A 280 16.39 19.76 -5.40
CA SER A 280 16.52 21.20 -5.13
C SER A 280 17.70 21.87 -5.86
N LEU A 281 18.73 21.11 -6.25
CA LEU A 281 19.90 21.63 -6.96
C LEU A 281 19.57 21.96 -8.43
N PRO A 282 19.76 23.20 -8.92
CA PRO A 282 19.39 23.58 -10.28
C PRO A 282 20.03 22.73 -11.39
N SER A 283 21.23 22.21 -11.16
CA SER A 283 21.95 21.32 -12.08
C SER A 283 21.46 19.87 -12.08
N VAL A 284 20.77 19.42 -11.01
CA VAL A 284 20.16 18.09 -10.98
C VAL A 284 18.96 18.08 -11.91
N VAL A 285 19.04 17.25 -12.95
CA VAL A 285 18.06 17.12 -14.04
C VAL A 285 17.87 15.67 -14.51
N GLU A 286 18.55 14.70 -13.90
CA GLU A 286 18.52 13.27 -14.27
C GLU A 286 18.21 12.36 -13.07
N PHE A 287 17.57 11.23 -13.34
CA PHE A 287 17.48 10.11 -12.40
C PHE A 287 18.80 9.32 -12.38
N CYS A 288 19.12 8.72 -11.23
CA CYS A 288 20.28 7.86 -11.04
C CYS A 288 20.29 6.71 -12.04
N ASN A 289 21.40 6.52 -12.73
CA ASN A 289 21.58 5.54 -13.81
C ASN A 289 22.83 4.68 -13.56
N ALA A 290 23.01 3.58 -14.29
CA ALA A 290 24.12 2.65 -14.11
C ALA A 290 25.53 3.27 -14.05
N SER A 291 25.77 4.45 -14.66
CA SER A 291 27.06 5.17 -14.59
C SER A 291 27.19 6.20 -13.45
N THR A 292 26.10 6.48 -12.74
CA THR A 292 26.07 7.37 -11.56
C THR A 292 25.69 6.63 -10.27
N HIS A 293 25.22 5.39 -10.39
CA HIS A 293 24.69 4.58 -9.29
C HIS A 293 25.75 4.13 -8.30
N ASN A 294 25.36 4.09 -7.03
CA ASN A 294 26.19 3.72 -5.91
C ASN A 294 25.47 2.65 -5.10
N TYR A 295 25.81 1.39 -5.39
CA TYR A 295 25.23 0.21 -4.75
C TYR A 295 25.68 0.05 -3.28
N GLU A 296 26.70 0.79 -2.82
CA GLU A 296 27.15 0.74 -1.43
C GLU A 296 26.30 1.60 -0.49
N ALA A 297 25.59 2.61 -1.02
CA ALA A 297 24.83 3.56 -0.21
C ALA A 297 23.62 2.90 0.47
N PRO A 298 23.48 2.95 1.81
CA PRO A 298 22.38 2.32 2.55
C PRO A 298 21.09 3.15 2.51
N ASN A 299 20.59 3.45 1.31
CA ASN A 299 19.35 4.16 1.07
C ASN A 299 18.15 3.20 0.82
N PRO A 300 16.90 3.66 0.99
CA PRO A 300 15.70 2.86 0.74
C PRO A 300 15.62 2.27 -0.66
N GLN A 301 16.08 3.01 -1.70
CA GLN A 301 16.13 2.51 -3.07
C GLN A 301 16.97 1.22 -3.18
N ASN A 302 18.23 1.25 -2.72
CA ASN A 302 19.11 0.09 -2.79
C ASN A 302 18.54 -1.11 -2.01
N GLN A 303 17.99 -0.86 -0.81
CA GLN A 303 17.40 -1.89 0.03
C GLN A 303 16.17 -2.54 -0.62
N LYS A 304 15.17 -1.75 -1.04
CA LYS A 304 13.88 -2.25 -1.54
C LYS A 304 13.92 -2.67 -3.02
N CYS A 305 14.78 -2.07 -3.84
CA CYS A 305 14.93 -2.38 -5.28
C CYS A 305 16.10 -3.32 -5.60
N SER A 306 16.64 -4.05 -4.61
CA SER A 306 17.71 -5.04 -4.81
C SER A 306 18.95 -4.46 -5.54
N LEU A 307 19.43 -3.33 -5.03
CA LEU A 307 20.61 -2.58 -5.48
C LEU A 307 20.54 -2.02 -6.91
N ARG A 308 19.34 -1.87 -7.49
CA ARG A 308 19.10 -1.24 -8.81
C ARG A 308 19.00 0.28 -8.74
N SER A 309 19.45 0.97 -9.79
CA SER A 309 19.29 2.43 -9.89
C SER A 309 17.83 2.81 -10.12
N THR A 310 17.45 4.05 -9.81
CA THR A 310 16.08 4.53 -10.05
C THR A 310 15.73 4.56 -11.54
N TRP A 311 16.65 4.98 -12.41
CA TRP A 311 16.46 4.90 -13.87
C TRP A 311 16.24 3.47 -14.37
N ASP A 312 16.96 2.47 -13.85
CA ASP A 312 16.79 1.07 -14.26
C ASP A 312 15.35 0.59 -13.99
N VAL A 313 14.77 0.95 -12.84
CA VAL A 313 13.38 0.63 -12.45
C VAL A 313 12.38 1.37 -13.33
N ILE A 314 12.60 2.66 -13.58
CA ILE A 314 11.76 3.48 -14.44
C ILE A 314 11.70 2.91 -15.87
N THR A 315 12.83 2.48 -16.44
CA THR A 315 12.86 1.94 -17.82
C THR A 315 12.24 0.56 -18.01
N GLU A 316 12.03 -0.20 -16.93
CA GLU A 316 11.28 -1.47 -16.97
C GLU A 316 9.78 -1.30 -16.70
N SER A 317 9.31 -0.08 -16.44
CA SER A 317 7.88 0.19 -16.30
C SER A 317 7.14 0.17 -17.65
N SER A 318 5.85 -0.17 -17.61
CA SER A 318 4.95 -0.20 -18.78
C SER A 318 4.96 1.11 -19.58
N ASP A 319 5.16 2.24 -18.91
CA ASP A 319 5.26 3.56 -19.53
C ASP A 319 6.45 3.65 -20.52
N PHE A 320 7.55 2.90 -20.31
CA PHE A 320 8.80 3.03 -21.08
C PHE A 320 9.00 1.92 -22.13
N HIS A 321 8.23 0.84 -22.09
CA HIS A 321 8.20 -0.16 -23.16
C HIS A 321 7.74 0.42 -24.51
N HIS A 322 6.83 1.40 -24.49
CA HIS A 322 6.23 1.98 -25.69
C HIS A 322 6.55 3.48 -25.93
N SER A 323 6.98 4.25 -24.91
CA SER A 323 7.29 5.69 -25.10
C SER A 323 8.67 5.92 -25.72
N LEU A 324 8.72 6.21 -27.02
CA LEU A 324 9.97 6.54 -27.73
C LEU A 324 10.37 8.02 -27.51
N PRO A 325 11.68 8.36 -27.47
CA PRO A 325 12.12 9.75 -27.34
C PRO A 325 11.62 10.65 -28.48
N ILE A 326 11.03 11.81 -28.14
CA ILE A 326 10.54 12.80 -29.09
C ILE A 326 11.72 13.47 -29.79
N ARG A 327 11.90 13.13 -31.07
CA ARG A 327 12.94 13.67 -31.97
C ARG A 327 12.69 15.15 -32.27
N GLY A 328 13.77 15.90 -32.48
CA GLY A 328 13.74 17.35 -32.69
C GLY A 328 14.16 18.13 -31.44
N VAL A 329 14.08 19.47 -31.53
CA VAL A 329 14.45 20.38 -30.43
C VAL A 329 13.20 20.87 -29.66
N GLU A 330 12.05 20.88 -30.33
CA GLU A 330 10.76 21.36 -29.82
C GLU A 330 10.41 20.81 -28.43
N LEU A 331 9.79 21.64 -27.60
CA LEU A 331 9.31 21.28 -26.27
C LEU A 331 7.85 20.80 -26.36
N PRO A 332 7.39 19.94 -25.43
CA PRO A 332 5.98 19.59 -25.34
C PRO A 332 5.11 20.85 -25.09
N PRO A 333 3.83 20.85 -25.51
CA PRO A 333 2.91 21.92 -25.13
C PRO A 333 2.71 21.94 -23.60
N PRO A 334 2.48 23.11 -22.99
CA PRO A 334 2.15 23.19 -21.57
C PRO A 334 0.84 22.44 -21.27
N PRO A 335 0.67 21.85 -20.07
CA PRO A 335 -0.51 21.09 -19.72
C PRO A 335 -1.79 21.94 -19.78
N THR A 336 -2.87 21.30 -20.21
CA THR A 336 -4.21 21.89 -20.22
C THR A 336 -4.94 21.59 -18.90
N PHE A 337 -5.60 22.59 -18.32
CA PHE A 337 -6.23 22.48 -17.00
C PHE A 337 -7.76 22.62 -17.08
N SER A 338 -8.45 21.59 -16.60
CA SER A 338 -9.89 21.63 -16.30
C SER A 338 -10.13 21.82 -14.81
N LEU A 339 -11.12 22.64 -14.45
CA LEU A 339 -11.48 22.90 -13.05
C LEU A 339 -12.93 22.46 -12.84
N MET A 340 -13.12 21.54 -11.91
CA MET A 340 -14.41 20.92 -11.62
C MET A 340 -14.79 21.12 -10.16
N GLN A 341 -16.08 21.23 -9.89
CA GLN A 341 -16.60 21.27 -8.52
C GLN A 341 -17.71 20.23 -8.35
N ALA A 342 -17.71 19.55 -7.21
CA ALA A 342 -18.77 18.61 -6.87
C ALA A 342 -20.08 19.36 -6.60
N GLY A 343 -21.14 19.02 -7.32
CA GLY A 343 -22.50 19.50 -7.05
C GLY A 343 -23.25 18.63 -6.04
N ASP A 344 -24.53 18.93 -5.83
CA ASP A 344 -25.45 18.05 -5.10
C ASP A 344 -25.41 16.63 -5.67
N LYS A 345 -25.11 15.62 -4.83
CA LYS A 345 -25.12 14.20 -5.21
C LYS A 345 -26.51 13.80 -5.74
N VAL A 346 -26.55 13.07 -6.86
CA VAL A 346 -27.77 12.50 -7.45
C VAL A 346 -27.60 10.99 -7.56
N ILE A 347 -28.55 10.23 -6.99
CA ILE A 347 -28.48 8.78 -6.87
C ILE A 347 -29.77 8.16 -7.41
N CYS A 348 -29.66 7.09 -8.19
CA CYS A 348 -30.80 6.26 -8.60
C CYS A 348 -30.62 4.82 -8.13
N LEU A 349 -31.55 4.34 -7.30
CA LEU A 349 -31.62 2.94 -6.89
C LEU A 349 -32.39 2.15 -7.95
N VAL A 350 -31.79 1.11 -8.51
CA VAL A 350 -32.37 0.26 -9.57
C VAL A 350 -32.40 -1.18 -9.08
N MET A 351 -33.58 -1.68 -8.73
CA MET A 351 -33.74 -2.94 -7.97
C MET A 351 -34.47 -4.01 -8.77
N ASP A 352 -33.86 -5.19 -8.88
CA ASP A 352 -34.49 -6.41 -9.39
C ASP A 352 -35.65 -6.82 -8.48
N VAL A 353 -36.79 -7.12 -9.09
CA VAL A 353 -37.97 -7.68 -8.43
C VAL A 353 -38.49 -8.93 -9.15
N SER A 354 -37.68 -9.56 -10.02
CA SER A 354 -38.03 -10.79 -10.72
C SER A 354 -38.32 -11.97 -9.78
N LYS A 355 -38.92 -13.04 -10.31
CA LYS A 355 -39.23 -14.27 -9.56
C LYS A 355 -38.03 -14.83 -8.77
N LYS A 356 -36.80 -14.74 -9.32
CA LYS A 356 -35.56 -15.21 -8.67
C LYS A 356 -35.19 -14.44 -7.40
N MET A 357 -35.76 -13.26 -7.16
CA MET A 357 -35.60 -12.51 -5.92
C MET A 357 -36.40 -13.08 -4.72
N SER A 358 -37.24 -14.11 -4.95
CA SER A 358 -37.93 -14.86 -3.89
C SER A 358 -37.07 -15.99 -3.29
N GLU A 359 -36.00 -16.41 -3.96
CA GLU A 359 -35.06 -17.41 -3.45
C GLU A 359 -34.23 -16.86 -2.29
N ALA A 360 -33.91 -17.69 -1.31
CA ALA A 360 -32.97 -17.40 -0.20
C ALA A 360 -33.20 -16.06 0.56
N ASP A 361 -34.44 -15.57 0.59
CA ASP A 361 -34.84 -14.25 1.13
C ASP A 361 -34.17 -13.04 0.44
N ARG A 362 -33.65 -13.16 -0.81
CA ARG A 362 -32.93 -12.08 -1.52
C ARG A 362 -33.65 -10.73 -1.49
N LEU A 363 -34.95 -10.68 -1.79
CA LEU A 363 -35.73 -9.45 -1.75
C LEU A 363 -35.78 -8.82 -0.34
N LEU A 364 -35.89 -9.63 0.72
CA LEU A 364 -35.86 -9.13 2.09
C LEU A 364 -34.49 -8.53 2.43
N ARG A 365 -33.39 -9.22 2.07
CA ARG A 365 -32.03 -8.72 2.33
C ARG A 365 -31.77 -7.40 1.61
N LEU A 366 -32.26 -7.29 0.37
CA LEU A 366 -32.28 -6.04 -0.41
C LEU A 366 -33.09 -4.94 0.30
N GLN A 367 -34.32 -5.22 0.73
CA GLN A 367 -35.16 -4.25 1.46
C GLN A 367 -34.44 -3.73 2.72
N GLN A 368 -33.85 -4.63 3.51
CA GLN A 368 -33.12 -4.30 4.73
C GLN A 368 -31.87 -3.45 4.47
N ALA A 369 -31.09 -3.80 3.45
CA ALA A 369 -29.88 -3.07 3.07
C ALA A 369 -30.20 -1.68 2.52
N VAL A 370 -31.24 -1.56 1.70
CA VAL A 370 -31.69 -0.28 1.13
C VAL A 370 -32.36 0.60 2.19
N GLU A 371 -33.10 0.05 3.15
CA GLU A 371 -33.61 0.79 4.30
C GLU A 371 -32.45 1.35 5.16
N LEU A 372 -31.44 0.54 5.49
CA LEU A 372 -30.24 1.02 6.20
C LEU A 372 -29.55 2.15 5.41
N TYR A 373 -29.35 1.97 4.11
CA TYR A 373 -28.72 2.96 3.23
C TYR A 373 -29.47 4.30 3.21
N LEU A 374 -30.80 4.26 3.01
CA LEU A 374 -31.66 5.44 2.99
C LEU A 374 -31.79 6.10 4.37
N MET A 375 -31.83 5.34 5.45
CA MET A 375 -32.01 5.88 6.80
C MET A 375 -30.72 6.42 7.43
N GLN A 376 -29.57 5.78 7.19
CA GLN A 376 -28.32 6.10 7.90
C GLN A 376 -27.20 6.69 7.02
N VAL A 377 -27.02 6.15 5.80
CA VAL A 377 -25.82 6.39 5.00
C VAL A 377 -25.95 7.64 4.13
N VAL A 378 -27.02 7.74 3.34
CA VAL A 378 -27.21 8.83 2.37
C VAL A 378 -27.22 10.19 3.08
N GLU A 379 -26.37 11.10 2.59
CA GLU A 379 -26.18 12.43 3.17
C GLU A 379 -27.35 13.38 2.87
N VAL A 380 -27.53 14.40 3.72
CA VAL A 380 -28.52 15.46 3.46
C VAL A 380 -28.19 16.24 2.18
N ARG A 381 -29.21 16.87 1.57
CA ARG A 381 -29.19 17.50 0.24
C ARG A 381 -29.01 16.57 -0.97
N THR A 382 -28.67 15.30 -0.77
CA THR A 382 -28.65 14.28 -1.84
C THR A 382 -30.02 14.12 -2.48
N PHE A 383 -30.08 13.99 -3.81
CA PHE A 383 -31.30 13.66 -4.54
C PHE A 383 -31.34 12.16 -4.81
N VAL A 384 -32.43 11.49 -4.44
CA VAL A 384 -32.61 10.04 -4.62
C VAL A 384 -33.84 9.74 -5.47
N GLY A 385 -33.66 8.89 -6.48
CA GLY A 385 -34.74 8.27 -7.26
C GLY A 385 -34.76 6.75 -7.07
N ILE A 386 -35.89 6.12 -7.33
CA ILE A 386 -36.10 4.68 -7.13
C ILE A 386 -36.79 4.08 -8.35
N VAL A 387 -36.20 3.00 -8.88
CA VAL A 387 -36.63 2.22 -10.04
C VAL A 387 -36.63 0.75 -9.66
N THR A 388 -37.61 0.00 -10.16
CA THR A 388 -37.71 -1.47 -10.00
C THR A 388 -37.85 -2.14 -11.36
N PHE A 389 -37.34 -3.36 -11.54
CA PHE A 389 -37.48 -4.08 -12.80
C PHE A 389 -37.81 -5.58 -12.67
N GLY A 390 -38.73 -6.03 -13.52
CA GLY A 390 -38.98 -7.43 -13.88
C GLY A 390 -38.61 -7.63 -15.35
N SER A 391 -39.56 -8.06 -16.20
CA SER A 391 -39.38 -8.00 -17.66
C SER A 391 -39.29 -6.56 -18.20
N LYS A 392 -39.76 -5.59 -17.40
CA LYS A 392 -39.84 -4.15 -17.71
C LYS A 392 -39.39 -3.34 -16.50
N GLY A 393 -38.82 -2.16 -16.76
CA GLY A 393 -38.48 -1.16 -15.74
C GLY A 393 -39.65 -0.21 -15.42
N GLU A 394 -39.87 0.03 -14.13
CA GLU A 394 -40.89 0.90 -13.55
C GLU A 394 -40.23 1.93 -12.61
N ILE A 395 -40.65 3.21 -12.68
CA ILE A 395 -40.16 4.26 -11.80
C ILE A 395 -41.08 4.36 -10.57
N ARG A 396 -40.57 3.95 -9.39
CA ARG A 396 -41.29 4.01 -8.11
C ARG A 396 -41.18 5.38 -7.43
N ALA A 397 -40.02 6.04 -7.54
CA ALA A 397 -39.82 7.39 -7.03
C ALA A 397 -39.02 8.24 -8.03
N GLN A 398 -39.58 9.41 -8.36
CA GLN A 398 -38.85 10.49 -9.01
C GLN A 398 -37.85 11.11 -8.02
N LEU A 399 -36.80 11.79 -8.53
CA LEU A 399 -35.76 12.42 -7.71
C LEU A 399 -36.34 13.31 -6.60
N GLN A 400 -36.13 12.91 -5.34
CA GLN A 400 -36.53 13.64 -4.14
C GLN A 400 -35.29 14.01 -3.32
N GLN A 401 -35.25 15.23 -2.79
CA GLN A 401 -34.13 15.69 -1.97
C GLN A 401 -34.25 15.21 -0.52
N MET A 402 -33.18 14.60 -0.02
CA MET A 402 -33.04 14.10 1.34
C MET A 402 -32.72 15.24 2.30
N ASN A 403 -33.72 15.83 2.96
CA ASN A 403 -33.48 16.92 3.93
C ASN A 403 -33.87 16.54 5.36
N THR A 404 -34.84 15.62 5.54
CA THR A 404 -35.38 15.24 6.85
C THR A 404 -35.59 13.72 6.97
N ASP A 405 -35.72 13.23 8.21
CA ASP A 405 -36.18 11.85 8.50
C ASP A 405 -37.64 11.60 8.05
N GLY A 406 -38.38 12.63 7.64
CA GLY A 406 -39.64 12.48 6.91
C GLY A 406 -39.41 12.04 5.47
N ASP A 407 -38.50 12.71 4.76
CA ASP A 407 -38.14 12.41 3.36
C ASP A 407 -37.52 11.01 3.24
N ARG A 408 -36.63 10.64 4.18
CA ARG A 408 -36.04 9.28 4.24
C ARG A 408 -37.12 8.20 4.34
N ARG A 409 -38.04 8.33 5.30
CA ARG A 409 -39.16 7.38 5.49
C ARG A 409 -40.11 7.36 4.29
N ARG A 410 -40.28 8.49 3.59
CA ARG A 410 -41.06 8.55 2.35
C ARG A 410 -40.41 7.73 1.23
N LEU A 411 -39.08 7.85 1.05
CA LEU A 411 -38.33 7.03 0.09
C LEU A 411 -38.35 5.53 0.46
N VAL A 412 -38.22 5.19 1.74
CA VAL A 412 -38.39 3.81 2.25
C VAL A 412 -39.80 3.27 1.95
N SER A 413 -40.84 4.11 1.96
CA SER A 413 -42.22 3.69 1.60
C SER A 413 -42.44 3.39 0.10
N TYR A 414 -41.50 3.72 -0.78
CA TYR A 414 -41.55 3.39 -2.21
C TYR A 414 -40.79 2.09 -2.57
N LEU A 415 -40.18 1.41 -1.60
CA LEU A 415 -39.47 0.15 -1.82
C LEU A 415 -40.42 -0.99 -2.22
N PRO A 416 -39.98 -1.94 -3.08
CA PRO A 416 -40.80 -3.06 -3.51
C PRO A 416 -41.12 -4.01 -2.35
N THR A 417 -42.40 -4.30 -2.13
CA THR A 417 -42.89 -5.18 -1.06
C THR A 417 -43.07 -6.64 -1.50
N SER A 418 -43.08 -6.92 -2.80
CA SER A 418 -43.25 -8.26 -3.37
C SER A 418 -42.43 -8.44 -4.65
N VAL A 419 -42.16 -9.68 -5.02
CA VAL A 419 -41.65 -10.03 -6.36
C VAL A 419 -42.74 -9.90 -7.43
N SER A 420 -42.31 -9.77 -8.68
CA SER A 420 -43.09 -9.97 -9.90
C SER A 420 -43.39 -11.46 -10.11
N THR A 421 -44.48 -11.73 -10.82
CA THR A 421 -44.83 -13.07 -11.32
C THR A 421 -44.04 -13.47 -12.57
N GLU A 422 -43.31 -12.54 -13.18
CA GLU A 422 -42.52 -12.75 -14.40
C GLU A 422 -41.17 -13.44 -14.10
N GLU A 423 -40.79 -14.41 -14.93
CA GLU A 423 -39.62 -15.27 -14.67
C GLU A 423 -38.28 -14.66 -15.12
N GLU A 424 -38.29 -13.85 -16.18
CA GLU A 424 -37.12 -13.21 -16.77
C GLU A 424 -36.93 -11.79 -16.23
N ALA A 425 -35.70 -11.47 -15.82
CA ALA A 425 -35.29 -10.12 -15.42
C ALA A 425 -34.65 -9.39 -16.61
N ASN A 426 -35.06 -8.16 -16.87
CA ASN A 426 -34.48 -7.30 -17.90
C ASN A 426 -33.81 -6.08 -17.24
N THR A 427 -32.53 -6.25 -16.90
CA THR A 427 -31.68 -5.25 -16.26
C THR A 427 -31.57 -3.99 -17.11
N CYS A 428 -31.44 -4.15 -18.43
CA CYS A 428 -31.34 -3.01 -19.33
C CYS A 428 -32.62 -2.16 -19.38
N ALA A 429 -33.81 -2.75 -19.16
CA ALA A 429 -35.05 -1.99 -18.97
C ALA A 429 -35.06 -1.20 -17.65
N GLY A 430 -34.49 -1.77 -16.57
CA GLY A 430 -34.25 -1.06 -15.30
C GLY A 430 -33.26 0.10 -15.45
N VAL A 431 -32.07 -0.17 -15.97
CA VAL A 431 -30.99 0.82 -16.22
C VAL A 431 -31.48 1.97 -17.10
N LYS A 432 -32.25 1.68 -18.17
CA LYS A 432 -32.83 2.71 -19.04
C LYS A 432 -33.81 3.65 -18.31
N ARG A 433 -34.64 3.13 -17.40
CA ARG A 433 -35.48 3.95 -16.51
C ARG A 433 -34.65 4.69 -15.46
N GLY A 434 -33.52 4.12 -15.03
CA GLY A 434 -32.53 4.81 -14.21
C GLY A 434 -32.02 6.09 -14.86
N PHE A 435 -31.60 6.05 -16.12
CA PHE A 435 -31.19 7.25 -16.86
C PHE A 435 -32.32 8.27 -17.01
N GLU A 436 -33.55 7.84 -17.36
CA GLU A 436 -34.71 8.72 -17.45
C GLU A 436 -34.99 9.51 -16.14
N VAL A 437 -34.74 8.88 -14.98
CA VAL A 437 -34.86 9.53 -13.66
C VAL A 437 -33.71 10.51 -13.39
N LEU A 438 -32.47 10.15 -13.76
CA LEU A 438 -31.28 10.97 -13.54
C LEU A 438 -31.23 12.20 -14.44
N GLU A 439 -31.47 12.02 -15.75
CA GLU A 439 -31.42 13.08 -16.77
C GLU A 439 -32.43 14.20 -16.49
N LYS A 440 -33.57 13.87 -15.87
CA LYS A 440 -34.68 14.80 -15.59
C LYS A 440 -34.28 16.07 -14.83
N ARG A 441 -33.18 16.06 -14.06
CA ARG A 441 -32.70 17.25 -13.32
C ARG A 441 -31.81 18.18 -14.14
N ASN A 442 -30.96 17.62 -15.02
CA ASN A 442 -29.85 18.33 -15.65
C ASN A 442 -29.83 18.27 -17.19
N GLY A 443 -30.74 17.52 -17.81
CA GLY A 443 -30.70 17.15 -19.24
C GLY A 443 -29.63 16.12 -19.60
N ARG A 444 -28.84 15.65 -18.61
CA ARG A 444 -27.79 14.61 -18.72
C ARG A 444 -27.63 13.91 -17.37
N ALA A 445 -27.09 12.69 -17.41
CA ALA A 445 -26.79 11.91 -16.22
C ALA A 445 -25.32 12.03 -15.73
N ASP A 446 -24.42 12.69 -16.48
CA ASP A 446 -23.05 13.07 -16.08
C ASP A 446 -22.96 13.42 -14.57
N GLY A 447 -22.10 12.73 -13.82
CA GLY A 447 -21.87 13.01 -12.39
C GLY A 447 -22.85 12.34 -11.42
N SER A 448 -23.78 11.53 -11.92
CA SER A 448 -24.75 10.80 -11.09
C SER A 448 -24.25 9.40 -10.72
N VAL A 449 -24.81 8.85 -9.65
CA VAL A 449 -24.58 7.45 -9.21
C VAL A 449 -25.84 6.62 -9.47
N MET A 450 -25.66 5.41 -10.01
CA MET A 450 -26.68 4.38 -10.07
C MET A 450 -26.25 3.21 -9.19
N ILE A 451 -27.16 2.68 -8.38
CA ILE A 451 -26.92 1.47 -7.58
C ILE A 451 -27.89 0.40 -8.08
N LEU A 452 -27.35 -0.54 -8.84
CA LEU A 452 -28.05 -1.66 -9.44
C LEU A 452 -27.98 -2.87 -8.51
N VAL A 453 -29.12 -3.35 -8.01
CA VAL A 453 -29.18 -4.56 -7.18
C VAL A 453 -29.93 -5.64 -7.95
N THR A 454 -29.31 -6.82 -8.12
CA THR A 454 -29.84 -7.87 -9.01
C THR A 454 -29.55 -9.29 -8.53
N SER A 455 -30.42 -10.23 -8.91
CA SER A 455 -30.19 -11.67 -8.78
C SER A 455 -29.06 -12.19 -9.68
N GLY A 456 -28.60 -11.40 -10.66
CA GLY A 456 -27.52 -11.79 -11.59
C GLY A 456 -27.96 -12.90 -12.55
N ALA A 457 -29.20 -12.80 -13.02
CA ALA A 457 -29.88 -13.82 -13.82
C ALA A 457 -30.10 -13.46 -15.29
N ASP A 458 -29.68 -12.27 -15.70
CA ASP A 458 -29.95 -11.67 -17.01
C ASP A 458 -28.75 -11.84 -17.95
N GLU A 459 -28.90 -12.66 -18.99
CA GLU A 459 -27.83 -12.91 -19.95
C GLU A 459 -27.63 -11.76 -20.97
N HIS A 460 -28.57 -10.81 -21.05
CA HIS A 460 -28.63 -9.73 -22.04
C HIS A 460 -28.03 -8.41 -21.56
N ILE A 461 -27.41 -8.41 -20.38
CA ILE A 461 -26.84 -7.24 -19.70
C ILE A 461 -25.84 -6.43 -20.55
N SER A 462 -25.10 -7.10 -21.44
CA SER A 462 -24.19 -6.48 -22.40
C SER A 462 -24.88 -5.47 -23.35
N ASN A 463 -26.18 -5.62 -23.60
CA ASN A 463 -26.93 -4.80 -24.56
C ASN A 463 -27.11 -3.34 -24.12
N CYS A 464 -26.90 -3.02 -22.84
CA CYS A 464 -26.91 -1.65 -22.31
C CYS A 464 -25.52 -1.16 -21.83
N LEU A 465 -24.47 -1.94 -22.01
CA LEU A 465 -23.11 -1.60 -21.57
C LEU A 465 -22.56 -0.37 -22.33
N LEU A 466 -22.77 -0.29 -23.64
CA LEU A 466 -22.38 0.88 -24.45
C LEU A 466 -23.11 2.17 -24.03
N SER A 467 -24.42 2.08 -23.71
CA SER A 467 -25.17 3.24 -23.23
C SER A 467 -24.81 3.64 -21.79
N ALA A 468 -24.39 2.69 -20.95
CA ALA A 468 -23.83 2.98 -19.64
C ALA A 468 -22.51 3.76 -19.74
N VAL A 469 -21.53 3.26 -20.50
CA VAL A 469 -20.23 3.94 -20.71
C VAL A 469 -20.42 5.34 -21.29
N GLY A 470 -21.31 5.51 -22.27
CA GLY A 470 -21.59 6.82 -22.89
C GLY A 470 -22.35 7.82 -21.99
N SER A 471 -22.88 7.42 -20.83
CA SER A 471 -23.78 8.26 -20.01
C SER A 471 -23.08 9.20 -19.03
N GLY A 472 -21.81 8.96 -18.69
CA GLY A 472 -21.10 9.68 -17.63
C GLY A 472 -21.58 9.37 -16.21
N VAL A 473 -22.31 8.27 -16.01
CA VAL A 473 -22.79 7.76 -14.71
C VAL A 473 -21.78 6.81 -14.07
N THR A 474 -21.72 6.79 -12.75
CA THR A 474 -21.04 5.76 -11.95
C THR A 474 -22.06 4.66 -11.60
N ILE A 475 -21.86 3.40 -12.00
CA ILE A 475 -22.80 2.29 -11.74
C ILE A 475 -22.17 1.27 -10.79
N HIS A 476 -22.60 1.28 -9.53
CA HIS A 476 -22.28 0.19 -8.61
C HIS A 476 -23.30 -0.94 -8.82
N SER A 477 -22.85 -2.20 -8.93
CA SER A 477 -23.74 -3.35 -9.05
C SER A 477 -23.56 -4.35 -7.89
N ILE A 478 -24.67 -4.90 -7.40
CA ILE A 478 -24.72 -5.79 -6.24
C ILE A 478 -25.43 -7.08 -6.64
N ALA A 479 -24.75 -8.21 -6.47
CA ALA A 479 -25.14 -9.53 -6.96
C ALA A 479 -25.56 -10.45 -5.81
N LEU A 480 -26.86 -10.74 -5.74
CA LEU A 480 -27.45 -11.56 -4.67
C LEU A 480 -27.55 -13.06 -5.02
N GLY A 481 -26.82 -13.51 -6.06
CA GLY A 481 -26.84 -14.88 -6.58
C GLY A 481 -25.49 -15.30 -7.17
N SER A 482 -25.23 -16.61 -7.19
CA SER A 482 -23.95 -17.20 -7.65
C SER A 482 -23.77 -17.16 -9.17
N SER A 483 -24.86 -17.21 -9.94
CA SER A 483 -24.82 -17.17 -11.42
C SER A 483 -24.35 -15.84 -12.02
N ALA A 484 -24.08 -14.84 -11.18
CA ALA A 484 -23.89 -13.45 -11.60
C ALA A 484 -22.52 -13.14 -12.21
N ALA A 485 -21.45 -13.78 -11.71
CA ALA A 485 -20.06 -13.30 -11.76
C ALA A 485 -19.65 -12.61 -13.07
N GLY A 486 -19.28 -13.39 -14.10
CA GLY A 486 -18.51 -12.88 -15.24
C GLY A 486 -19.18 -11.82 -16.11
N LYS A 487 -20.52 -11.69 -16.13
CA LYS A 487 -21.22 -10.65 -16.91
C LYS A 487 -21.62 -9.42 -16.08
N LEU A 488 -21.83 -9.57 -14.77
CA LEU A 488 -22.11 -8.41 -13.91
C LEU A 488 -20.83 -7.60 -13.62
N GLU A 489 -19.71 -8.30 -13.54
CA GLU A 489 -18.37 -7.74 -13.40
C GLU A 489 -18.05 -6.78 -14.58
N GLU A 490 -18.34 -7.14 -15.84
CA GLU A 490 -18.12 -6.26 -17.01
C GLU A 490 -18.80 -4.88 -16.89
N LEU A 491 -20.07 -4.82 -16.46
CA LEU A 491 -20.78 -3.54 -16.22
C LEU A 491 -20.16 -2.73 -15.06
N SER A 492 -19.55 -3.42 -14.09
CA SER A 492 -19.06 -2.84 -12.84
C SER A 492 -17.63 -2.30 -12.95
N HIS A 493 -16.73 -3.05 -13.61
CA HIS A 493 -15.34 -2.64 -13.83
C HIS A 493 -15.25 -1.40 -14.73
N LEU A 494 -16.21 -1.20 -15.64
CA LEU A 494 -16.26 -0.04 -16.53
C LEU A 494 -16.73 1.28 -15.87
N THR A 495 -17.18 1.25 -14.61
CA THR A 495 -17.63 2.47 -13.89
C THR A 495 -17.16 2.60 -12.44
N VAL A 496 -16.09 1.86 -12.07
CA VAL A 496 -15.40 1.88 -10.76
C VAL A 496 -16.17 1.26 -9.59
N ILE A 497 -16.06 -0.08 -9.54
CA ILE A 497 -15.97 -0.95 -8.35
C ILE A 497 -17.02 -0.76 -7.24
N SER A 498 -17.95 -1.70 -7.18
CA SER A 498 -17.94 -2.70 -6.08
C SER A 498 -18.93 -3.81 -6.41
N SER A 499 -18.50 -4.80 -7.20
CA SER A 499 -19.25 -6.01 -7.53
C SER A 499 -19.38 -6.91 -6.30
N LEU A 500 -20.29 -6.56 -5.39
CA LEU A 500 -20.61 -7.39 -4.23
C LEU A 500 -21.33 -8.67 -4.67
N GLN A 501 -20.58 -9.70 -5.04
CA GLN A 501 -21.08 -11.07 -4.95
C GLN A 501 -21.20 -11.45 -3.48
N LYS A 502 -22.42 -11.76 -3.02
CA LYS A 502 -22.63 -12.23 -1.64
C LYS A 502 -23.51 -13.48 -1.60
N GLN A 503 -22.86 -14.64 -1.61
CA GLN A 503 -23.39 -15.81 -0.93
C GLN A 503 -22.78 -15.84 0.47
N GLY A 504 -23.62 -15.69 1.49
CA GLY A 504 -23.14 -15.62 2.86
C GLY A 504 -24.27 -15.54 3.87
N LYS A 505 -23.90 -15.78 5.13
CA LYS A 505 -24.76 -15.64 6.29
C LYS A 505 -24.80 -14.17 6.73
N GLY A 506 -25.57 -13.36 5.99
CA GLY A 506 -26.12 -12.09 6.48
C GLY A 506 -25.16 -10.95 6.82
N ARG A 507 -24.01 -10.82 6.14
CA ARG A 507 -23.16 -9.60 6.16
C ARG A 507 -23.31 -8.74 4.91
N GLU A 508 -24.53 -8.64 4.39
CA GLU A 508 -24.74 -8.10 3.05
C GLU A 508 -24.54 -6.59 2.93
N ARG A 509 -24.71 -5.84 4.02
CA ARG A 509 -24.88 -4.37 3.98
C ARG A 509 -23.60 -3.55 3.79
N GLU A 510 -22.42 -4.11 4.08
CA GLU A 510 -21.17 -3.34 4.22
C GLU A 510 -20.58 -2.73 2.93
N GLY A 511 -21.13 -3.01 1.75
CA GLY A 511 -20.73 -2.30 0.52
C GLY A 511 -21.62 -1.11 0.18
N PHE A 512 -22.80 -0.97 0.81
CA PHE A 512 -23.61 0.25 0.71
C PHE A 512 -22.98 1.42 1.50
N THR A 513 -22.08 1.15 2.45
CA THR A 513 -21.45 2.14 3.34
C THR A 513 -20.15 2.76 2.80
N GLY A 514 -19.65 2.33 1.64
CA GLY A 514 -18.30 2.62 1.13
C GLY A 514 -17.95 4.08 0.73
N ASN A 515 -18.75 5.09 1.08
CA ASN A 515 -18.50 6.51 0.74
C ASN A 515 -17.68 7.23 1.84
N ARG A 516 -16.41 7.52 1.55
CA ARG A 516 -15.34 7.74 2.55
C ARG A 516 -15.05 9.21 2.91
N HIS A 517 -16.07 9.98 3.31
CA HIS A 517 -15.88 11.36 3.79
C HIS A 517 -15.39 11.42 5.26
N MET A 518 -14.62 12.46 5.62
CA MET A 518 -14.15 12.69 7.01
C MET A 518 -15.26 12.99 8.04
N HIS A 519 -16.52 13.08 7.60
CA HIS A 519 -17.73 13.22 8.43
C HIS A 519 -18.77 12.10 8.15
N SER A 520 -18.31 11.00 7.55
CA SER A 520 -19.11 9.82 7.21
C SER A 520 -19.56 9.03 8.46
N LEU A 521 -20.30 7.96 8.21
CA LEU A 521 -20.85 7.07 9.23
C LEU A 521 -19.82 6.00 9.59
N GLN A 522 -19.27 6.04 10.81
CA GLN A 522 -18.33 5.03 11.30
C GLN A 522 -19.10 3.79 11.76
N GLN A 523 -18.82 2.65 11.15
CA GLN A 523 -19.32 1.35 11.59
C GLN A 523 -18.43 0.87 12.75
N LEU A 524 -19.02 0.75 13.95
CA LEU A 524 -18.33 0.37 15.18
C LEU A 524 -18.32 -1.14 15.37
N GLU A 525 -19.41 -1.79 14.96
CA GLU A 525 -19.62 -3.24 15.09
C GLU A 525 -20.56 -3.77 13.99
N SER A 526 -20.33 -5.02 13.59
CA SER A 526 -21.03 -5.73 12.53
C SER A 526 -21.06 -7.23 12.82
N VAL A 527 -22.04 -7.65 13.62
CA VAL A 527 -22.16 -9.03 14.10
C VAL A 527 -23.40 -9.68 13.51
N TYR A 528 -23.20 -10.84 12.89
CA TYR A 528 -24.25 -11.76 12.49
C TYR A 528 -24.10 -13.05 13.29
N GLU A 529 -25.18 -13.54 13.89
CA GLU A 529 -25.22 -14.81 14.61
C GLU A 529 -26.52 -15.58 14.34
N THR A 530 -26.49 -16.91 14.49
CA THR A 530 -27.69 -17.76 14.45
C THR A 530 -28.07 -18.17 15.87
N VAL A 531 -28.95 -17.41 16.50
CA VAL A 531 -29.34 -17.62 17.90
C VAL A 531 -30.30 -18.81 18.02
N PRO A 532 -30.01 -19.83 18.87
CA PRO A 532 -30.89 -21.00 19.03
C PRO A 532 -32.28 -20.66 19.58
N PRO A 533 -33.27 -21.57 19.48
CA PRO A 533 -34.61 -21.36 20.02
C PRO A 533 -34.57 -21.05 21.52
N ARG A 534 -35.36 -20.06 21.96
CA ARG A 534 -35.50 -19.68 23.38
C ARG A 534 -34.16 -19.40 24.08
N ARG A 535 -33.17 -18.90 23.34
CA ARG A 535 -31.87 -18.48 23.86
C ARG A 535 -31.67 -16.98 23.68
N GLN A 536 -30.93 -16.41 24.62
CA GLN A 536 -30.46 -15.05 24.60
C GLN A 536 -28.96 -15.02 24.29
N GLN A 537 -28.58 -14.11 23.40
CA GLN A 537 -27.20 -13.70 23.13
C GLN A 537 -26.94 -12.34 23.78
N THR A 538 -25.70 -12.06 24.18
CA THR A 538 -25.32 -10.79 24.82
C THR A 538 -23.90 -10.42 24.44
N ASN A 539 -23.78 -9.33 23.70
CA ASN A 539 -22.54 -8.82 23.10
C ASN A 539 -22.34 -7.35 23.51
N SER A 540 -21.18 -6.77 23.19
CA SER A 540 -20.83 -5.41 23.65
C SER A 540 -20.01 -4.60 22.63
N VAL A 541 -20.51 -3.42 22.29
CA VAL A 541 -19.82 -2.43 21.46
C VAL A 541 -19.09 -1.42 22.34
N THR A 542 -17.94 -0.91 21.88
CA THR A 542 -17.25 0.20 22.56
C THR A 542 -17.41 1.49 21.77
N VAL A 543 -18.00 2.50 22.41
CA VAL A 543 -18.10 3.86 21.90
C VAL A 543 -16.98 4.66 22.54
N ASP A 544 -15.94 5.02 21.79
CA ASP A 544 -14.85 5.86 22.31
C ASP A 544 -15.20 7.36 22.21
N GLY A 545 -14.41 8.22 22.86
CA GLY A 545 -14.68 9.67 22.95
C GLY A 545 -14.67 10.43 21.62
N THR A 546 -14.21 9.83 20.52
CA THR A 546 -14.16 10.47 19.19
C THR A 546 -15.44 10.26 18.36
N VAL A 547 -16.33 9.40 18.82
CA VAL A 547 -17.63 9.11 18.19
C VAL A 547 -18.76 9.32 19.21
N GLY A 548 -20.00 9.36 18.72
CA GLY A 548 -21.20 9.34 19.57
C GLY A 548 -22.37 10.15 19.02
N ASN A 549 -22.15 11.04 18.04
CA ASN A 549 -23.26 11.73 17.39
C ASN A 549 -23.98 10.78 16.43
N ASP A 550 -25.31 10.89 16.31
CA ASP A 550 -26.13 10.01 15.47
C ASP A 550 -25.86 8.51 15.66
N THR A 551 -25.58 8.06 16.90
CA THR A 551 -25.37 6.63 17.18
C THR A 551 -26.69 5.87 16.99
N VAL A 552 -26.66 4.84 16.14
CA VAL A 552 -27.80 3.96 15.86
C VAL A 552 -27.40 2.52 16.08
N PHE A 553 -28.21 1.80 16.86
CA PHE A 553 -28.24 0.34 16.89
C PHE A 553 -29.33 -0.12 15.92
N GLN A 554 -28.97 -0.85 14.87
CA GLN A 554 -29.92 -1.49 13.96
C GLN A 554 -29.84 -3.01 14.15
N VAL A 555 -31.00 -3.63 14.35
CA VAL A 555 -31.18 -5.08 14.51
C VAL A 555 -32.08 -5.57 13.39
N THR A 556 -31.74 -6.70 12.77
CA THR A 556 -32.58 -7.32 11.73
C THR A 556 -32.66 -8.84 11.88
N TRP A 557 -33.73 -9.44 11.35
CA TRP A 557 -34.03 -10.86 11.52
C TRP A 557 -34.70 -11.49 10.29
N GLN A 558 -34.84 -12.81 10.30
CA GLN A 558 -35.46 -13.59 9.21
C GLN A 558 -36.86 -14.16 9.52
N THR A 559 -37.29 -14.25 10.78
CA THR A 559 -38.62 -14.76 11.18
C THR A 559 -39.76 -13.75 10.96
N SER A 560 -41.02 -14.20 11.01
CA SER A 560 -42.20 -13.31 10.99
C SER A 560 -42.28 -12.39 12.21
N GLU A 561 -41.90 -12.90 13.38
CA GLU A 561 -41.91 -12.15 14.64
C GLU A 561 -40.52 -11.59 14.98
N PRO A 562 -40.44 -10.39 15.60
CA PRO A 562 -39.17 -9.79 16.03
C PRO A 562 -38.58 -10.52 17.25
N PRO A 563 -37.24 -10.51 17.41
CA PRO A 563 -36.61 -10.88 18.68
C PRO A 563 -36.96 -9.86 19.79
N GLU A 564 -36.88 -10.28 21.04
CA GLU A 564 -36.82 -9.32 22.15
C GLU A 564 -35.42 -8.69 22.18
N MET A 565 -35.37 -7.36 22.22
CA MET A 565 -34.16 -6.54 22.15
C MET A 565 -34.03 -5.66 23.40
N ALA A 566 -32.80 -5.54 23.90
CA ALA A 566 -32.43 -4.55 24.91
C ALA A 566 -31.01 -4.01 24.68
N VAL A 567 -30.79 -2.75 25.06
CA VAL A 567 -29.48 -2.08 25.04
C VAL A 567 -29.25 -1.38 26.38
N LEU A 568 -28.04 -1.47 26.93
CA LEU A 568 -27.63 -0.86 28.19
C LEU A 568 -26.50 0.13 27.94
N ASP A 569 -26.69 1.39 28.35
CA ASP A 569 -25.65 2.43 28.24
C ASP A 569 -24.59 2.34 29.37
N PRO A 570 -23.41 2.98 29.21
CA PRO A 570 -22.34 2.99 30.21
C PRO A 570 -22.71 3.61 31.58
N SER A 571 -23.91 4.16 31.73
CA SER A 571 -24.46 4.69 32.99
C SER A 571 -25.64 3.88 33.54
N GLY A 572 -25.90 2.69 32.99
CA GLY A 572 -26.98 1.81 33.43
C GLY A 572 -28.37 2.16 32.91
N ARG A 573 -28.51 3.09 31.95
CA ARG A 573 -29.80 3.33 31.29
C ARG A 573 -30.10 2.17 30.35
N LYS A 574 -31.17 1.42 30.65
CA LYS A 574 -31.68 0.37 29.78
C LYS A 574 -32.72 0.93 28.79
N TYR A 575 -32.52 0.61 27.52
CA TYR A 575 -33.50 0.70 26.44
C TYR A 575 -34.05 -0.70 26.19
N ASN A 576 -35.36 -0.82 25.96
CA ASN A 576 -36.05 -2.10 25.71
C ASN A 576 -36.65 -2.09 24.30
N THR A 577 -37.30 -3.18 23.90
CA THR A 577 -37.93 -3.34 22.57
C THR A 577 -38.93 -2.22 22.22
N SER A 578 -39.55 -1.61 23.22
CA SER A 578 -40.44 -0.43 23.10
C SER A 578 -39.75 0.86 22.64
N ASP A 579 -38.43 0.98 22.82
CA ASP A 579 -37.64 2.15 22.44
C ASP A 579 -37.14 2.07 20.98
N PHE A 580 -37.33 0.92 20.32
CA PHE A 580 -36.94 0.70 18.92
C PHE A 580 -38.09 1.07 17.97
N VAL A 581 -37.75 1.75 16.86
CA VAL A 581 -38.63 1.89 15.71
C VAL A 581 -38.57 0.60 14.90
N ILE A 582 -39.64 -0.20 14.98
CA ILE A 582 -39.76 -1.53 14.35
C ILE A 582 -40.49 -1.42 13.00
N ASN A 583 -39.89 -1.97 11.94
CA ASN A 583 -40.52 -2.19 10.65
C ASN A 583 -40.69 -3.70 10.41
N LEU A 584 -41.90 -4.20 10.67
CA LEU A 584 -42.23 -5.62 10.49
C LEU A 584 -42.22 -6.08 9.02
N ALA A 585 -42.41 -5.18 8.05
CA ALA A 585 -42.43 -5.54 6.64
C ALA A 585 -41.03 -5.93 6.14
N PHE A 586 -40.00 -5.20 6.57
CA PHE A 586 -38.60 -5.47 6.22
C PHE A 586 -37.84 -6.22 7.31
N ARG A 587 -38.50 -6.62 8.42
CA ARG A 587 -37.91 -7.34 9.55
C ARG A 587 -36.69 -6.60 10.14
N THR A 588 -36.87 -5.30 10.39
CA THR A 588 -35.84 -4.41 10.97
C THR A 588 -36.34 -3.69 12.21
N ALA A 589 -35.41 -3.32 13.08
CA ALA A 589 -35.63 -2.46 14.23
C ALA A 589 -34.45 -1.50 14.39
N SER A 590 -34.72 -0.24 14.74
CA SER A 590 -33.68 0.77 14.93
C SER A 590 -33.87 1.59 16.21
N LEU A 591 -32.80 1.75 16.98
CA LEU A 591 -32.71 2.60 18.16
C LEU A 591 -31.68 3.70 17.88
N ARG A 592 -32.15 4.94 17.68
CA ARG A 592 -31.27 6.13 17.62
C ARG A 592 -31.06 6.66 19.03
N VAL A 593 -29.81 6.74 19.48
CA VAL A 593 -29.44 7.33 20.77
C VAL A 593 -29.68 8.85 20.71
N PRO A 594 -30.38 9.46 21.69
CA PRO A 594 -30.68 10.89 21.66
C PRO A 594 -29.44 11.72 22.06
N GLY A 595 -29.02 12.64 21.18
CA GLY A 595 -27.85 13.49 21.38
C GLY A 595 -26.54 12.75 21.10
N THR A 596 -25.46 13.16 21.78
CA THR A 596 -24.17 12.45 21.73
C THR A 596 -24.22 11.28 22.71
N ALA A 597 -24.02 10.06 22.20
CA ALA A 597 -23.88 8.86 23.01
C ALA A 597 -22.71 8.97 23.99
N LYS A 598 -22.87 8.41 25.20
CA LYS A 598 -21.81 8.33 26.21
C LYS A 598 -20.70 7.39 25.74
N HIS A 599 -19.45 7.78 25.99
CA HIS A 599 -18.32 6.90 25.76
C HIS A 599 -18.25 5.78 26.83
N GLY A 600 -17.65 4.64 26.46
CA GLY A 600 -17.55 3.42 27.26
C GLY A 600 -18.15 2.21 26.54
N HIS A 601 -18.24 1.09 27.25
CA HIS A 601 -18.87 -0.13 26.73
C HIS A 601 -20.40 -0.05 26.82
N TRP A 602 -21.07 -0.28 25.70
CA TRP A 602 -22.51 -0.47 25.61
C TRP A 602 -22.80 -1.96 25.42
N THR A 603 -23.70 -2.52 26.23
CA THR A 603 -24.09 -3.95 26.12
C THR A 603 -25.41 -4.06 25.36
N TYR A 604 -25.51 -4.97 24.40
CA TYR A 604 -26.77 -5.26 23.72
C TYR A 604 -27.14 -6.74 23.84
N MET A 605 -28.44 -7.00 23.98
CA MET A 605 -29.01 -8.30 24.30
C MET A 605 -30.10 -8.63 23.28
N LEU A 606 -30.01 -9.81 22.67
CA LEU A 606 -30.99 -10.33 21.72
C LEU A 606 -31.54 -11.64 22.24
N ASN A 607 -32.85 -11.76 22.40
CA ASN A 607 -33.52 -12.97 22.86
C ASN A 607 -34.41 -13.54 21.74
N ASN A 608 -34.06 -14.73 21.25
CA ASN A 608 -34.84 -15.44 20.24
C ASN A 608 -36.05 -16.10 20.92
N THR A 609 -37.19 -15.43 20.84
CA THR A 609 -38.50 -15.89 21.34
C THR A 609 -39.10 -17.04 20.51
N HIS A 610 -38.62 -17.25 19.28
CA HIS A 610 -39.17 -18.18 18.30
C HIS A 610 -38.80 -19.65 18.62
N PRO A 611 -39.63 -20.64 18.26
CA PRO A 611 -39.32 -22.07 18.44
C PRO A 611 -38.28 -22.64 17.47
N SER A 612 -37.80 -21.86 16.48
CA SER A 612 -36.69 -22.24 15.58
C SER A 612 -35.43 -21.41 15.89
N PRO A 613 -34.24 -21.85 15.42
CA PRO A 613 -33.10 -20.95 15.32
C PRO A 613 -33.47 -19.71 14.48
N GLN A 614 -32.88 -18.57 14.82
CA GLN A 614 -33.15 -17.28 14.20
C GLN A 614 -31.81 -16.63 13.82
N ALA A 615 -31.63 -16.33 12.53
CA ALA A 615 -30.54 -15.46 12.09
C ALA A 615 -30.82 -14.03 12.56
N LEU A 616 -29.86 -13.45 13.28
CA LEU A 616 -29.91 -12.09 13.80
C LEU A 616 -28.63 -11.34 13.42
N GLU A 617 -28.79 -10.12 12.94
CA GLU A 617 -27.69 -9.22 12.60
C GLU A 617 -27.83 -7.93 13.40
N VAL A 618 -26.73 -7.46 14.00
CA VAL A 618 -26.64 -6.16 14.67
C VAL A 618 -25.55 -5.33 14.03
N THR A 619 -25.95 -4.18 13.52
CA THR A 619 -25.04 -3.13 13.05
C THR A 619 -25.07 -1.99 14.06
N VAL A 620 -23.89 -1.58 14.55
CA VAL A 620 -23.76 -0.37 15.36
C VAL A 620 -22.98 0.67 14.59
N ALA A 621 -23.60 1.82 14.34
CA ALA A 621 -23.04 2.90 13.54
C ALA A 621 -23.11 4.24 14.29
N SER A 622 -22.12 5.10 14.10
CA SER A 622 -22.04 6.40 14.76
C SER A 622 -21.25 7.42 13.94
N ARG A 623 -21.47 8.71 14.16
CA ARG A 623 -20.68 9.81 13.58
C ARG A 623 -19.73 10.43 14.61
N ALA A 624 -18.75 11.18 14.13
CA ALA A 624 -17.74 11.84 14.96
C ALA A 624 -18.39 12.74 16.03
N SER A 625 -17.87 12.70 17.26
CA SER A 625 -18.38 13.48 18.41
C SER A 625 -18.14 14.99 18.25
N SER A 626 -17.11 15.35 17.47
CA SER A 626 -16.71 16.74 17.16
C SER A 626 -16.20 16.84 15.73
N LEU A 627 -16.31 18.02 15.12
CA LEU A 627 -15.70 18.30 13.82
C LEU A 627 -14.16 18.43 13.92
N VAL A 628 -13.65 18.75 15.12
CA VAL A 628 -12.23 19.04 15.40
C VAL A 628 -11.43 17.79 15.71
N ILE A 629 -12.05 16.80 16.38
CA ILE A 629 -11.38 15.56 16.79
C ILE A 629 -11.65 14.48 15.74
N TYR A 630 -10.60 14.06 15.06
CA TYR A 630 -10.67 12.96 14.11
C TYR A 630 -10.97 11.63 14.82
N PRO A 631 -11.97 10.85 14.34
CA PRO A 631 -12.19 9.52 14.89
C PRO A 631 -11.12 8.53 14.44
N ALA A 632 -10.94 7.47 15.23
CA ALA A 632 -10.29 6.26 14.74
C ALA A 632 -11.07 5.73 13.52
N THR A 633 -10.34 5.31 12.50
CA THR A 633 -10.85 4.78 11.23
C THR A 633 -10.04 3.54 10.85
N VAL A 634 -10.66 2.59 10.17
CA VAL A 634 -9.96 1.50 9.48
C VAL A 634 -10.39 1.48 8.02
N GLU A 635 -9.41 1.49 7.11
CA GLU A 635 -9.60 1.39 5.67
C GLU A 635 -9.02 0.07 5.19
N ALA A 636 -9.87 -0.88 4.82
CA ALA A 636 -9.46 -2.13 4.18
C ALA A 636 -9.56 -2.02 2.65
N PHE A 637 -8.72 -2.76 1.93
CA PHE A 637 -8.81 -2.98 0.48
C PHE A 637 -7.99 -4.21 0.04
N VAL A 638 -8.48 -4.95 -0.96
CA VAL A 638 -7.71 -5.99 -1.66
C VAL A 638 -6.75 -5.38 -2.70
N GLU A 639 -5.68 -6.10 -3.03
CA GLU A 639 -4.71 -5.67 -4.06
C GLU A 639 -5.32 -5.57 -5.47
N ARG A 640 -6.22 -6.51 -5.79
CA ARG A 640 -6.79 -6.78 -7.12
C ARG A 640 -8.17 -7.44 -6.99
N ASP A 641 -9.07 -7.16 -7.94
CA ASP A 641 -10.44 -7.71 -7.97
C ASP A 641 -10.50 -9.16 -8.48
N SER A 642 -9.47 -9.65 -9.17
CA SER A 642 -9.41 -11.04 -9.65
C SER A 642 -7.98 -11.57 -9.69
N THR A 643 -7.82 -12.89 -9.65
CA THR A 643 -6.53 -13.59 -9.75
C THR A 643 -6.68 -14.94 -10.45
N HIS A 644 -5.59 -15.50 -10.99
CA HIS A 644 -5.52 -16.89 -11.45
C HIS A 644 -4.80 -17.76 -10.42
N PHE A 645 -5.40 -18.89 -10.05
CA PHE A 645 -4.74 -19.91 -9.23
C PHE A 645 -3.41 -20.36 -9.87
N PRO A 646 -2.30 -20.49 -9.12
CA PRO A 646 -2.16 -20.40 -7.66
C PRO A 646 -1.70 -19.01 -7.13
N GLN A 647 -1.82 -17.93 -7.91
CA GLN A 647 -1.32 -16.62 -7.49
C GLN A 647 -2.06 -16.05 -6.27
N PRO A 648 -1.35 -15.50 -5.27
CA PRO A 648 -1.97 -14.93 -4.07
C PRO A 648 -2.65 -13.58 -4.34
N VAL A 649 -3.46 -13.14 -3.38
CA VAL A 649 -4.05 -11.79 -3.31
C VAL A 649 -3.70 -11.19 -1.96
N ILE A 650 -3.12 -9.98 -1.95
CA ILE A 650 -2.76 -9.29 -0.70
C ILE A 650 -3.98 -8.50 -0.18
N ILE A 651 -4.24 -8.59 1.12
CA ILE A 651 -5.28 -7.82 1.82
C ILE A 651 -4.60 -6.73 2.65
N TYR A 652 -4.85 -5.47 2.32
CA TYR A 652 -4.31 -4.32 3.05
C TYR A 652 -5.34 -3.76 4.03
N ALA A 653 -4.86 -3.31 5.19
CA ALA A 653 -5.63 -2.52 6.13
C ALA A 653 -4.79 -1.34 6.65
N ASN A 654 -5.41 -0.16 6.74
CA ASN A 654 -4.80 1.06 7.29
C ASN A 654 -5.66 1.53 8.46
N VAL A 655 -5.10 1.49 9.67
CA VAL A 655 -5.76 1.99 10.90
C VAL A 655 -5.18 3.36 11.24
N ARG A 656 -6.02 4.40 11.26
CA ARG A 656 -5.58 5.79 11.43
C ARG A 656 -6.59 6.67 12.17
N LYS A 657 -6.09 7.69 12.86
CA LYS A 657 -6.85 8.75 13.54
C LYS A 657 -6.64 10.06 12.78
N GLY A 658 -7.46 10.28 11.75
CA GLY A 658 -7.19 11.33 10.77
C GLY A 658 -6.01 10.96 9.87
N LEU A 659 -4.98 11.81 9.81
CA LEU A 659 -3.76 11.56 9.02
C LEU A 659 -2.69 10.72 9.76
N TYR A 660 -2.90 10.44 11.05
CA TYR A 660 -1.93 9.73 11.90
C TYR A 660 -2.21 8.22 11.94
N PRO A 661 -1.25 7.32 11.66
CA PRO A 661 -1.43 5.88 11.84
C PRO A 661 -1.59 5.51 13.32
N ILE A 662 -2.32 4.43 13.61
CA ILE A 662 -2.46 3.84 14.95
C ILE A 662 -1.63 2.56 15.02
N LEU A 663 -0.46 2.64 15.67
CA LEU A 663 0.44 1.51 15.89
C LEU A 663 -0.14 0.54 16.94
N ASN A 664 0.31 -0.72 16.88
CA ASN A 664 -0.11 -1.82 17.78
C ASN A 664 -1.62 -2.12 17.80
N ALA A 665 -2.37 -1.69 16.79
CA ALA A 665 -3.76 -2.09 16.61
C ALA A 665 -3.85 -3.58 16.26
N THR A 666 -4.73 -4.33 16.95
CA THR A 666 -5.03 -5.72 16.55
C THR A 666 -6.00 -5.69 15.38
N VAL A 667 -5.56 -6.15 14.21
CA VAL A 667 -6.36 -6.15 12.97
C VAL A 667 -6.60 -7.59 12.52
N VAL A 668 -7.87 -7.93 12.27
CA VAL A 668 -8.28 -9.24 11.77
C VAL A 668 -9.16 -9.04 10.54
N ALA A 669 -8.72 -9.54 9.40
CA ALA A 669 -9.55 -9.67 8.21
C ALA A 669 -10.40 -10.96 8.32
N THR A 670 -11.68 -10.87 7.98
CA THR A 670 -12.54 -12.06 7.80
C THR A 670 -12.82 -12.21 6.31
N VAL A 671 -12.41 -13.34 5.74
CA VAL A 671 -12.65 -13.70 4.33
C VAL A 671 -13.79 -14.71 4.30
N GLU A 672 -14.91 -14.32 3.71
CA GLU A 672 -16.13 -15.15 3.62
C GLU A 672 -16.20 -15.80 2.23
N PRO A 673 -15.94 -17.12 2.08
CA PRO A 673 -16.00 -17.80 0.79
C PRO A 673 -17.46 -18.05 0.35
N GLU A 674 -17.69 -18.23 -0.96
CA GLU A 674 -19.01 -18.56 -1.52
C GLU A 674 -19.62 -19.82 -0.88
N ALA A 675 -18.78 -20.81 -0.57
CA ALA A 675 -19.15 -22.00 0.19
C ALA A 675 -18.02 -22.41 1.15
N GLY A 676 -18.35 -22.54 2.43
CA GLY A 676 -17.41 -22.88 3.51
C GLY A 676 -17.70 -22.09 4.78
N ASP A 677 -16.84 -22.26 5.79
CA ASP A 677 -16.80 -21.37 6.96
C ASP A 677 -15.86 -20.18 6.69
N PRO A 678 -16.08 -19.01 7.30
CA PRO A 678 -15.19 -17.85 7.14
C PRO A 678 -13.76 -18.09 7.64
N VAL A 679 -12.78 -17.63 6.88
CA VAL A 679 -11.36 -17.66 7.26
C VAL A 679 -11.00 -16.35 7.96
N MET A 680 -10.41 -16.44 9.15
CA MET A 680 -9.87 -15.26 9.87
C MET A 680 -8.36 -15.17 9.67
N LEU A 681 -7.89 -14.01 9.21
CA LEU A 681 -6.48 -13.71 8.99
C LEU A 681 -6.09 -12.54 9.90
N GLN A 682 -5.13 -12.74 10.80
CA GLN A 682 -4.56 -11.64 11.59
C GLN A 682 -3.57 -10.87 10.71
N LEU A 683 -3.84 -9.60 10.44
CA LEU A 683 -2.95 -8.76 9.65
C LEU A 683 -1.85 -8.22 10.57
N LEU A 684 -0.60 -8.60 10.29
CA LEU A 684 0.56 -8.24 11.10
C LEU A 684 1.25 -6.99 10.53
N ASP A 685 1.30 -5.91 11.31
CA ASP A 685 2.22 -4.79 11.08
C ASP A 685 3.64 -5.19 11.55
N ASN A 686 4.23 -6.16 10.85
CA ASN A 686 5.54 -6.75 11.16
C ASN A 686 6.71 -5.98 10.51
N GLY A 687 6.43 -4.91 9.77
CA GLY A 687 7.44 -4.13 9.06
C GLY A 687 8.00 -4.77 7.79
N ALA A 688 7.56 -5.97 7.36
CA ALA A 688 8.17 -6.68 6.22
C ALA A 688 8.05 -5.92 4.88
N ASP A 689 6.89 -5.34 4.58
CA ASP A 689 6.73 -4.44 3.41
C ASP A 689 7.26 -3.01 3.68
N ASN A 690 7.50 -2.67 4.96
CA ASN A 690 7.94 -1.37 5.48
C ASN A 690 7.28 -0.19 4.74
N ILE A 691 5.97 -0.02 4.93
CA ILE A 691 5.20 1.10 4.37
C ILE A 691 5.67 2.37 5.10
N GLN A 692 6.64 3.08 4.52
CA GLN A 692 7.30 4.23 5.14
C GLN A 692 6.43 5.49 5.13
N MET A 693 5.35 5.48 5.93
CA MET A 693 5.03 6.66 6.73
C MET A 693 6.19 6.83 7.72
N ASN A 694 7.18 7.67 7.37
CA ASN A 694 8.37 7.91 8.18
C ASN A 694 7.99 8.46 9.57
N ALA A 695 7.83 7.57 10.55
CA ALA A 695 7.33 7.91 11.86
C ALA A 695 8.29 8.89 12.59
N PRO A 696 7.80 9.98 13.20
CA PRO A 696 8.68 10.92 13.89
C PRO A 696 9.17 10.30 15.21
N LYS A 697 10.37 10.69 15.65
CA LYS A 697 10.69 10.61 17.08
C LYS A 697 9.57 11.33 17.86
N GLN A 698 9.00 10.66 18.87
CA GLN A 698 7.80 11.18 19.54
C GLN A 698 8.01 12.62 20.04
N PRO A 699 7.15 13.59 19.66
CA PRO A 699 7.08 14.85 20.38
C PRO A 699 6.61 14.56 21.81
N GLY A 700 7.34 15.08 22.80
CA GLY A 700 7.23 14.71 24.22
C GLY A 700 5.94 15.10 24.97
N ARG A 701 4.77 14.99 24.34
CA ARG A 701 3.49 14.94 25.02
C ARG A 701 3.24 13.50 25.48
N ARG A 702 2.97 13.33 26.78
CA ARG A 702 2.45 12.07 27.31
C ARG A 702 1.19 11.72 26.53
N GLY A 703 1.13 10.51 25.99
CA GLY A 703 -0.13 9.98 25.47
C GLY A 703 -1.17 10.02 26.59
N VAL A 704 -2.33 10.60 26.32
CA VAL A 704 -3.49 10.39 27.18
C VAL A 704 -3.94 8.97 26.88
N GLU A 705 -3.80 8.06 27.83
CA GLU A 705 -4.38 6.73 27.73
C GLU A 705 -5.89 6.88 27.59
N GLU A 706 -6.43 6.57 26.40
CA GLU A 706 -7.87 6.52 26.20
C GLU A 706 -8.40 5.34 27.01
N GLN A 707 -9.03 5.65 28.15
CA GLN A 707 -9.51 4.69 29.17
C GLN A 707 -10.39 3.55 28.62
N TRP A 708 -10.95 3.76 27.42
CA TRP A 708 -11.71 2.80 26.65
C TRP A 708 -11.08 2.75 25.25
N GLY A 709 -10.66 1.55 24.82
CA GLY A 709 -10.16 1.35 23.45
C GLY A 709 -11.27 1.52 22.39
N PHE A 710 -10.91 1.40 21.11
CA PHE A 710 -11.86 1.54 20.01
C PHE A 710 -12.13 0.20 19.29
N SER A 711 -13.33 0.06 18.74
CA SER A 711 -13.68 -0.94 17.72
C SER A 711 -14.11 -0.22 16.44
N ARG A 712 -13.73 -0.74 15.27
CA ARG A 712 -14.17 -0.27 13.94
C ARG A 712 -14.25 -1.46 12.98
N VAL A 713 -15.23 -1.45 12.09
CA VAL A 713 -15.40 -2.44 11.01
C VAL A 713 -15.42 -1.70 9.67
N SER A 714 -14.90 -2.32 8.62
CA SER A 714 -14.79 -1.74 7.27
C SER A 714 -14.63 -2.85 6.23
N ALA A 715 -15.42 -2.82 5.15
CA ALA A 715 -15.33 -3.83 4.10
C ALA A 715 -14.05 -3.66 3.27
N GLY A 716 -13.32 -4.77 3.05
CA GLY A 716 -12.13 -4.82 2.18
C GLY A 716 -12.41 -4.97 0.69
N GLY A 717 -13.68 -5.11 0.29
CA GLY A 717 -14.09 -5.49 -1.06
C GLY A 717 -14.31 -7.00 -1.20
N SER A 718 -14.21 -7.50 -2.42
CA SER A 718 -14.38 -8.91 -2.81
C SER A 718 -13.51 -9.20 -4.03
N PHE A 719 -13.06 -10.45 -4.21
CA PHE A 719 -12.20 -10.84 -5.32
C PHE A 719 -12.56 -12.23 -5.84
N SER A 720 -12.34 -12.48 -7.14
CA SER A 720 -12.56 -13.79 -7.78
C SER A 720 -11.25 -14.56 -8.02
N VAL A 721 -11.29 -15.89 -7.86
CA VAL A 721 -10.14 -16.78 -8.10
C VAL A 721 -10.47 -17.71 -9.27
N GLN A 722 -9.79 -17.51 -10.40
CA GLN A 722 -10.04 -18.23 -11.66
C GLN A 722 -9.03 -19.37 -11.88
N GLY A 723 -9.37 -20.31 -12.77
CA GLY A 723 -8.49 -21.44 -13.14
C GLY A 723 -8.34 -22.52 -12.07
N VAL A 724 -9.19 -22.51 -11.04
CA VAL A 724 -9.14 -23.36 -9.85
C VAL A 724 -9.37 -24.85 -10.19
N PRO A 725 -8.38 -25.76 -10.01
CA PRO A 725 -8.51 -27.15 -10.43
C PRO A 725 -9.47 -27.97 -9.55
N ALA A 726 -10.26 -28.84 -10.19
CA ALA A 726 -11.17 -29.77 -9.53
C ALA A 726 -10.45 -31.08 -9.15
N GLY A 727 -10.14 -31.25 -7.86
CA GLY A 727 -9.51 -32.46 -7.31
C GLY A 727 -8.57 -32.16 -6.15
N PRO A 728 -7.99 -33.19 -5.49
CA PRO A 728 -6.86 -33.00 -4.59
C PRO A 728 -5.68 -32.43 -5.37
N ARG A 729 -5.00 -31.45 -4.79
CA ARG A 729 -3.92 -30.72 -5.47
C ARG A 729 -2.56 -31.15 -4.91
N PRO A 730 -1.50 -31.25 -5.74
CA PRO A 730 -0.17 -31.07 -5.21
C PRO A 730 -0.05 -29.65 -4.65
N ASP A 731 0.90 -29.44 -3.76
CA ASP A 731 1.30 -28.11 -3.33
C ASP A 731 1.82 -27.29 -4.52
N MET A 732 1.48 -26.00 -4.52
CA MET A 732 1.84 -25.01 -5.53
C MET A 732 2.08 -23.61 -4.91
N PHE A 733 2.20 -23.51 -3.58
CA PHE A 733 2.22 -22.26 -2.83
C PHE A 733 3.58 -22.04 -2.14
N PRO A 734 4.61 -21.55 -2.85
CA PRO A 734 5.93 -21.37 -2.24
C PRO A 734 5.91 -20.33 -1.10
N PRO A 735 6.86 -20.40 -0.16
CA PRO A 735 7.07 -19.39 0.87
C PRO A 735 7.18 -17.96 0.31
N CYS A 736 6.76 -16.96 1.08
CA CYS A 736 6.81 -15.57 0.64
C CYS A 736 8.25 -15.05 0.47
N LYS A 737 8.42 -13.96 -0.30
CA LYS A 737 9.72 -13.31 -0.50
C LYS A 737 10.12 -12.56 0.77
N ILE A 738 11.32 -12.82 1.27
CA ILE A 738 11.97 -11.98 2.29
C ILE A 738 12.35 -10.62 1.69
N THR A 739 11.93 -9.54 2.35
CA THR A 739 12.09 -8.15 1.90
C THR A 739 12.94 -7.30 2.84
N ASP A 740 13.23 -7.81 4.05
CA ASP A 740 13.87 -7.11 5.16
C ASP A 740 15.23 -7.71 5.57
N LEU A 741 15.87 -8.51 4.70
CA LEU A 741 17.16 -9.12 4.99
C LEU A 741 18.24 -8.05 5.23
N GLU A 742 18.73 -7.96 6.46
CA GLU A 742 19.91 -7.19 6.84
C GLU A 742 21.12 -8.14 7.04
N ALA A 743 22.33 -7.61 6.80
CA ALA A 743 23.59 -8.28 7.12
C ALA A 743 24.53 -7.34 7.88
N VAL A 744 25.14 -7.82 8.96
CA VAL A 744 26.07 -7.08 9.82
C VAL A 744 27.29 -7.93 10.09
N LYS A 745 28.50 -7.39 9.86
CA LYS A 745 29.74 -8.05 10.26
C LYS A 745 29.93 -7.92 11.78
N VAL A 746 30.18 -9.03 12.46
CA VAL A 746 30.49 -9.10 13.90
C VAL A 746 31.82 -9.82 14.05
N GLU A 747 32.85 -9.07 14.46
CA GLU A 747 34.25 -9.49 14.55
C GLU A 747 34.83 -10.06 13.24
N GLU A 748 34.67 -11.36 12.99
CA GLU A 748 35.09 -12.09 11.78
C GLU A 748 33.94 -12.81 11.06
N ASP A 749 32.77 -12.87 11.69
CA ASP A 749 31.57 -13.53 11.18
C ASP A 749 30.56 -12.53 10.59
N VAL A 750 29.59 -13.04 9.85
CA VAL A 750 28.47 -12.26 9.31
C VAL A 750 27.19 -12.76 9.98
N THR A 751 26.50 -11.84 10.67
CA THR A 751 25.18 -12.08 11.23
C THR A 751 24.13 -11.47 10.31
N LEU A 752 23.20 -12.30 9.87
CA LEU A 752 22.02 -11.94 9.09
C LEU A 752 20.81 -11.78 10.02
N SER A 753 19.84 -10.94 9.65
CA SER A 753 18.51 -10.92 10.29
C SER A 753 17.40 -10.62 9.28
N TRP A 754 16.24 -11.26 9.42
CA TRP A 754 15.08 -11.13 8.54
C TRP A 754 13.79 -11.52 9.27
N THR A 755 12.62 -11.33 8.65
CA THR A 755 11.33 -11.83 9.13
C THR A 755 11.00 -13.16 8.46
N ALA A 756 10.71 -14.19 9.25
CA ALA A 756 10.47 -15.56 8.78
C ALA A 756 9.22 -15.67 7.87
N PRO A 757 9.34 -16.22 6.65
CA PRO A 757 8.20 -16.63 5.85
C PRO A 757 7.46 -17.84 6.40
N GLY A 758 6.29 -18.13 5.84
CA GLY A 758 5.58 -19.38 6.07
C GLY A 758 6.17 -20.57 5.32
N GLU A 759 5.45 -21.68 5.39
CA GLU A 759 5.53 -22.77 4.43
C GLU A 759 4.78 -22.35 3.16
N ASP A 760 3.46 -22.12 3.29
CA ASP A 760 2.59 -21.60 2.23
C ASP A 760 2.50 -20.07 2.36
N PHE A 761 3.23 -19.31 1.53
CA PHE A 761 3.37 -17.85 1.63
C PHE A 761 3.77 -17.34 3.03
N ASP A 762 2.80 -16.90 3.84
CA ASP A 762 2.95 -16.35 5.20
C ASP A 762 2.29 -17.26 6.26
N GLN A 763 1.86 -18.47 5.91
CA GLN A 763 1.20 -19.42 6.80
C GLN A 763 2.11 -20.60 7.16
N GLY A 764 2.04 -21.06 8.41
CA GLY A 764 2.85 -22.19 8.89
C GLY A 764 4.30 -21.80 9.18
N ARG A 765 5.23 -22.69 8.81
CA ARG A 765 6.67 -22.60 9.12
C ARG A 765 7.46 -23.30 8.04
N ALA A 766 8.37 -22.56 7.41
CA ALA A 766 9.28 -23.05 6.38
C ALA A 766 10.06 -24.31 6.79
N THR A 767 10.37 -25.15 5.82
CA THR A 767 11.22 -26.35 6.01
C THR A 767 12.72 -26.00 6.05
N SER A 768 13.24 -25.11 5.20
CA SER A 768 14.66 -24.68 5.23
C SER A 768 14.94 -23.36 4.48
N TYR A 769 16.17 -22.85 4.62
CA TYR A 769 16.66 -21.68 3.87
C TYR A 769 17.86 -22.01 2.96
N GLU A 770 17.79 -21.53 1.72
CA GLU A 770 18.91 -21.49 0.76
C GLU A 770 19.54 -20.09 0.82
N ILE A 771 20.54 -19.91 1.70
CA ILE A 771 21.32 -18.67 1.81
C ILE A 771 22.54 -18.75 0.88
N ARG A 772 22.75 -17.74 0.04
CA ARG A 772 23.89 -17.69 -0.90
C ARG A 772 24.62 -16.36 -0.86
N MET A 773 25.91 -16.40 -1.19
CA MET A 773 26.79 -15.24 -1.17
C MET A 773 27.70 -15.14 -2.40
N SER A 774 28.15 -13.93 -2.73
CA SER A 774 28.96 -13.65 -3.92
C SER A 774 29.80 -12.37 -3.75
N LYS A 775 31.00 -12.30 -4.35
CA LYS A 775 31.71 -11.02 -4.58
C LYS A 775 31.17 -10.26 -5.80
N SER A 776 30.43 -10.91 -6.70
CA SER A 776 29.79 -10.30 -7.87
C SER A 776 28.29 -10.05 -7.64
N LEU A 777 27.88 -8.78 -7.73
CA LEU A 777 26.48 -8.34 -7.66
C LEU A 777 25.63 -8.98 -8.76
N ARG A 778 26.16 -9.01 -9.99
CA ARG A 778 25.50 -9.64 -11.15
C ARG A 778 25.20 -11.11 -10.88
N ARG A 779 26.16 -11.86 -10.30
CA ARG A 779 26.01 -13.28 -10.01
C ARG A 779 24.96 -13.58 -8.93
N ILE A 780 24.84 -12.77 -7.87
CA ILE A 780 23.81 -12.99 -6.83
C ILE A 780 22.41 -12.58 -7.31
N ARG A 781 22.31 -11.50 -8.10
CA ARG A 781 21.04 -10.91 -8.55
C ARG A 781 20.44 -11.66 -9.75
N ASP A 782 21.26 -11.88 -10.78
CA ASP A 782 20.80 -12.37 -12.09
C ASP A 782 21.00 -13.88 -12.25
N ASP A 783 21.86 -14.47 -11.41
CA ASP A 783 22.41 -15.82 -11.62
C ASP A 783 22.48 -16.64 -10.30
N PHE A 784 21.58 -16.34 -9.35
CA PHE A 784 21.57 -16.78 -7.94
C PHE A 784 22.03 -18.22 -7.68
N VAL A 785 21.60 -19.19 -8.50
CA VAL A 785 21.92 -20.63 -8.35
C VAL A 785 23.42 -20.94 -8.58
N LYS A 786 24.19 -20.00 -9.13
CA LYS A 786 25.65 -20.05 -9.30
C LYS A 786 26.43 -19.29 -8.20
N ALA A 787 25.75 -18.56 -7.31
CA ALA A 787 26.39 -17.95 -6.14
C ALA A 787 26.73 -19.02 -5.09
N ILE A 788 27.73 -18.78 -4.24
CA ILE A 788 28.25 -19.79 -3.31
C ILE A 788 27.21 -20.05 -2.21
N LEU A 789 26.94 -21.34 -1.93
CA LEU A 789 25.97 -21.76 -0.91
C LEU A 789 26.58 -21.63 0.49
N VAL A 790 25.88 -20.95 1.39
CA VAL A 790 26.23 -20.91 2.82
C VAL A 790 25.66 -22.16 3.49
N ASN A 791 26.42 -22.78 4.41
CA ASN A 791 25.94 -23.93 5.16
C ASN A 791 24.83 -23.51 6.16
N THR A 792 23.58 -23.88 5.89
CA THR A 792 22.41 -23.59 6.74
C THR A 792 21.96 -24.76 7.60
N SER A 793 22.77 -25.83 7.76
CA SER A 793 22.37 -27.06 8.48
C SER A 793 22.09 -26.88 9.98
N GLU A 794 22.53 -25.80 10.60
CA GLU A 794 22.23 -25.45 12.00
C GLU A 794 21.01 -24.51 12.14
N LEU A 795 20.47 -24.00 11.03
CA LEU A 795 19.37 -23.04 10.99
C LEU A 795 18.02 -23.75 10.83
N ALA A 796 17.26 -23.84 11.92
CA ALA A 796 15.88 -24.31 11.91
C ALA A 796 14.90 -23.12 11.82
N PRO A 797 14.08 -22.99 10.75
CA PRO A 797 13.14 -21.90 10.62
C PRO A 797 12.09 -21.87 11.74
N GLN A 798 11.58 -20.68 12.03
CA GLN A 798 10.56 -20.39 13.02
C GLN A 798 9.20 -20.11 12.37
N GLN A 799 8.17 -19.89 13.19
CA GLN A 799 6.82 -19.62 12.73
C GLN A 799 6.79 -18.32 11.89
N ALA A 800 5.98 -18.30 10.83
CA ALA A 800 5.83 -17.11 9.99
C ALA A 800 5.61 -15.81 10.80
N GLY A 801 6.30 -14.75 10.42
CA GLY A 801 6.23 -13.44 11.07
C GLY A 801 7.16 -13.24 12.27
N THR A 802 7.90 -14.24 12.75
CA THR A 802 8.94 -14.03 13.77
C THR A 802 10.22 -13.46 13.15
N ARG A 803 10.90 -12.54 13.85
CA ARG A 803 12.23 -12.07 13.43
C ARG A 803 13.30 -13.11 13.78
N GLU A 804 14.06 -13.53 12.78
CA GLU A 804 15.15 -14.50 12.89
C GLU A 804 16.53 -13.84 12.76
N THR A 805 17.55 -14.57 13.21
CA THR A 805 18.97 -14.20 13.10
C THR A 805 19.82 -15.45 12.88
N PHE A 806 20.83 -15.37 12.00
CA PHE A 806 21.77 -16.46 11.74
C PHE A 806 23.19 -15.92 11.50
N THR A 807 24.21 -16.58 12.05
CA THR A 807 25.60 -16.14 12.00
C THR A 807 26.47 -17.21 11.33
N PHE A 808 27.33 -16.80 10.39
CA PHE A 808 28.24 -17.71 9.69
C PHE A 808 29.61 -17.06 9.43
N SER A 809 30.67 -17.88 9.38
CA SER A 809 32.05 -17.44 9.10
C SER A 809 32.36 -17.43 7.60
N PRO A 810 32.51 -16.26 6.94
CA PRO A 810 32.73 -16.20 5.50
C PRO A 810 34.07 -16.82 5.08
N LYS A 811 35.09 -16.76 5.96
CA LYS A 811 36.46 -17.23 5.68
C LYS A 811 36.56 -18.71 5.32
N LEU A 812 35.62 -19.54 5.78
CA LEU A 812 35.52 -20.97 5.42
C LEU A 812 34.91 -21.22 4.03
N VAL A 813 34.26 -20.20 3.46
CA VAL A 813 33.48 -20.27 2.20
C VAL A 813 34.18 -19.47 1.10
N THR A 814 35.00 -18.47 1.43
CA THR A 814 35.75 -17.64 0.48
C THR A 814 36.92 -18.35 -0.21
N SER A 815 37.33 -19.54 0.24
CA SER A 815 38.44 -20.30 -0.35
C SER A 815 38.18 -20.85 -1.75
N GLU A 816 36.94 -20.78 -2.25
CA GLU A 816 36.52 -21.21 -3.59
C GLU A 816 36.31 -20.03 -4.58
N LEU A 817 36.67 -18.80 -4.18
CA LEU A 817 36.51 -17.61 -5.02
C LEU A 817 37.62 -17.48 -6.07
N GLU A 818 37.45 -18.09 -7.25
CA GLU A 818 38.22 -17.70 -8.43
C GLU A 818 37.86 -16.26 -8.85
N PRO A 819 38.85 -15.39 -9.16
CA PRO A 819 38.60 -14.07 -9.69
C PRO A 819 38.24 -14.13 -11.19
N GLU A 820 36.97 -13.87 -11.52
CA GLU A 820 36.55 -13.67 -12.91
C GLU A 820 37.21 -12.40 -13.47
N SER A 821 37.95 -12.56 -14.58
CA SER A 821 38.70 -11.49 -15.22
C SER A 821 37.85 -10.68 -16.20
N ASP A 822 37.02 -9.78 -15.66
CA ASP A 822 36.51 -8.62 -16.40
C ASP A 822 37.11 -7.32 -15.81
N GLY A 823 37.19 -6.27 -16.64
CA GLY A 823 38.11 -5.15 -16.41
C GLY A 823 37.71 -4.12 -15.34
N GLU A 824 38.77 -3.52 -14.75
CA GLU A 824 38.83 -2.29 -13.95
C GLU A 824 38.33 -2.27 -12.48
N MET A 825 39.32 -2.01 -11.61
CA MET A 825 39.28 -1.44 -10.25
C MET A 825 38.83 -2.27 -9.03
N GLN A 826 39.88 -2.73 -8.33
CA GLN A 826 40.03 -2.93 -6.87
C GLN A 826 39.37 -4.14 -6.20
N GLU A 827 40.19 -4.79 -5.36
CA GLU A 827 39.79 -5.80 -4.39
C GLU A 827 38.99 -5.17 -3.24
N ASN A 828 37.73 -4.81 -3.49
CA ASN A 828 36.80 -4.55 -2.40
C ASN A 828 36.45 -5.89 -1.71
N ASP A 829 36.56 -5.92 -0.38
CA ASP A 829 36.20 -7.08 0.44
C ASP A 829 34.67 -7.20 0.66
N MET A 830 33.90 -6.87 -0.37
CA MET A 830 32.45 -6.88 -0.35
C MET A 830 31.92 -8.28 -0.64
N VAL A 831 30.91 -8.67 0.13
CA VAL A 831 30.11 -9.85 -0.12
C VAL A 831 28.65 -9.46 -0.11
N TYR A 832 27.98 -9.73 -1.23
CA TYR A 832 26.54 -9.64 -1.37
C TYR A 832 25.93 -10.95 -0.91
N VAL A 833 24.90 -10.88 -0.08
CA VAL A 833 24.15 -12.03 0.44
C VAL A 833 22.69 -11.90 0.04
N ALA A 834 22.10 -12.99 -0.42
CA ALA A 834 20.66 -13.11 -0.63
C ALA A 834 20.21 -14.54 -0.33
N MET A 835 18.91 -14.74 -0.15
CA MET A 835 18.38 -16.05 0.23
C MET A 835 17.07 -16.39 -0.46
N ARG A 836 16.69 -17.66 -0.38
CA ARG A 836 15.35 -18.18 -0.63
C ARG A 836 14.91 -19.04 0.54
N THR A 837 13.61 -19.16 0.70
CA THR A 837 12.95 -20.05 1.66
C THR A 837 12.37 -21.24 0.92
N VAL A 838 12.35 -22.42 1.54
CA VAL A 838 12.02 -23.70 0.91
C VAL A 838 11.05 -24.49 1.78
N ASP A 839 9.97 -24.99 1.19
CA ASP A 839 8.93 -25.82 1.83
C ASP A 839 9.21 -27.33 1.80
N HIS A 840 8.34 -28.13 2.42
CA HIS A 840 8.41 -29.59 2.48
C HIS A 840 8.30 -30.27 1.10
N ASN A 841 7.70 -29.62 0.10
CA ASN A 841 7.61 -30.09 -1.28
C ASN A 841 8.75 -29.57 -2.16
N SER A 842 9.70 -28.83 -1.57
CA SER A 842 10.86 -28.21 -2.23
C SER A 842 10.52 -27.14 -3.28
N LEU A 843 9.34 -26.51 -3.23
CA LEU A 843 9.16 -25.23 -3.91
C LEU A 843 10.01 -24.18 -3.19
N ARG A 844 10.21 -23.02 -3.83
CA ARG A 844 11.12 -21.99 -3.34
C ARG A 844 10.53 -20.61 -3.50
N SER A 845 10.73 -19.75 -2.51
CA SER A 845 10.42 -18.33 -2.61
C SER A 845 11.18 -17.68 -3.77
N ALA A 846 10.70 -16.50 -4.21
CA ALA A 846 11.57 -15.59 -4.95
C ALA A 846 12.81 -15.21 -4.11
N VAL A 847 13.90 -14.81 -4.78
CA VAL A 847 15.11 -14.32 -4.11
C VAL A 847 14.76 -13.09 -3.27
N SER A 848 15.34 -12.99 -2.08
CA SER A 848 15.17 -11.88 -1.14
C SER A 848 15.57 -10.50 -1.72
N ASN A 849 15.46 -9.44 -0.92
CA ASN A 849 16.33 -8.28 -1.12
C ASN A 849 17.81 -8.69 -0.95
N ILE A 850 18.74 -7.93 -1.53
CA ILE A 850 20.18 -8.22 -1.46
C ILE A 850 20.78 -7.42 -0.30
N ALA A 851 21.33 -8.12 0.69
CA ALA A 851 22.11 -7.50 1.76
C ALA A 851 23.57 -7.36 1.32
N LEU A 852 24.19 -6.24 1.66
CA LEU A 852 25.61 -5.96 1.40
C LEU A 852 26.38 -5.99 2.72
N VAL A 853 27.49 -6.72 2.77
CA VAL A 853 28.41 -6.74 3.90
C VAL A 853 29.85 -6.55 3.44
N MET A 854 30.69 -5.99 4.31
CA MET A 854 32.08 -5.68 4.03
C MET A 854 32.98 -6.43 5.01
N LEU A 855 33.86 -7.29 4.48
CA LEU A 855 34.64 -8.26 5.24
C LEU A 855 35.98 -7.73 5.74
N SER A 856 36.40 -6.53 5.32
CA SER A 856 37.72 -5.99 5.64
C SER A 856 37.97 -5.95 7.16
N THR A 857 39.11 -6.51 7.57
CA THR A 857 39.62 -6.33 8.92
C THR A 857 40.15 -4.90 9.04
N SER A 858 39.78 -4.16 10.08
CA SER A 858 40.47 -2.90 10.36
C SER A 858 41.98 -3.18 10.53
N PRO A 859 42.88 -2.37 9.95
CA PRO A 859 44.29 -2.49 10.24
C PRO A 859 44.46 -2.44 11.76
N SER A 860 45.10 -3.48 12.32
CA SER A 860 45.37 -3.57 13.76
C SER A 860 45.91 -2.23 14.23
N SER A 861 45.27 -1.60 15.20
CA SER A 861 45.68 -0.28 15.68
C SER A 861 47.13 -0.37 16.15
N ALA A 862 48.04 0.23 15.36
CA ALA A 862 49.41 0.46 15.80
C ALA A 862 49.28 1.16 17.17
N PRO A 863 49.92 0.61 18.23
CA PRO A 863 49.53 0.88 19.60
C PRO A 863 49.55 2.39 19.82
N VAL A 864 48.37 2.96 20.11
CA VAL A 864 48.18 4.41 20.19
C VAL A 864 49.16 4.94 21.22
N LEU A 865 50.23 5.58 20.75
CA LEU A 865 51.26 6.17 21.58
C LEU A 865 50.61 7.38 22.28
N ARG A 866 49.95 7.10 23.42
CA ARG A 866 49.13 8.06 24.16
C ARG A 866 49.88 9.38 24.27
N ARG A 867 49.26 10.46 23.78
CA ARG A 867 49.76 11.82 24.05
C ARG A 867 49.99 12.01 25.54
N ASP A 868 49.15 11.39 26.38
CA ASP A 868 49.26 11.35 27.84
C ASP A 868 50.61 10.80 28.34
N ASP A 869 51.15 9.75 27.72
CA ASP A 869 52.46 9.18 28.11
C ASP A 869 53.62 10.09 27.69
N LEU A 870 53.53 10.71 26.50
CA LEU A 870 54.51 11.68 26.04
C LEU A 870 54.49 12.98 26.87
N VAL A 871 53.29 13.44 27.24
CA VAL A 871 53.08 14.60 28.12
C VAL A 871 53.52 14.29 29.55
N LEU A 872 53.20 13.11 30.10
CA LEU A 872 53.63 12.69 31.43
C LEU A 872 55.17 12.57 31.50
N LYS A 873 55.81 11.99 30.47
CA LYS A 873 57.27 11.96 30.35
C LYS A 873 57.86 13.37 30.22
N GLY A 874 57.24 14.25 29.43
CA GLY A 874 57.64 15.65 29.33
C GLY A 874 57.57 16.41 30.66
N VAL A 875 56.48 16.23 31.42
CA VAL A 875 56.30 16.82 32.76
C VAL A 875 57.31 16.25 33.76
N LEU A 876 57.55 14.94 33.75
CA LEU A 876 58.55 14.31 34.63
C LEU A 876 59.97 14.80 34.32
N ILE A 877 60.33 14.97 33.05
CA ILE A 877 61.62 15.55 32.63
C ILE A 877 61.72 17.02 33.07
N ALA A 878 60.66 17.82 32.91
CA ALA A 878 60.65 19.22 33.36
C ALA A 878 60.81 19.33 34.89
N VAL A 879 60.09 18.51 35.67
CA VAL A 879 60.22 18.46 37.13
C VAL A 879 61.62 18.01 37.57
N ALA A 880 62.21 17.02 36.89
CA ALA A 880 63.58 16.59 37.16
C ALA A 880 64.61 17.69 36.88
N LEU A 881 64.47 18.42 35.76
CA LEU A 881 65.34 19.56 35.43
C LEU A 881 65.20 20.70 36.46
N ILE A 882 63.99 21.02 36.90
CA ILE A 882 63.75 22.02 37.96
C ILE A 882 64.41 21.56 39.28
N ALA A 883 64.26 20.30 39.67
CA ALA A 883 64.90 19.75 40.87
C ALA A 883 66.44 19.81 40.80
N ILE A 884 67.03 19.52 39.64
CA ILE A 884 68.48 19.66 39.41
C ILE A 884 68.91 21.13 39.51
N ILE A 885 68.17 22.07 38.91
CA ILE A 885 68.45 23.51 39.01
C ILE A 885 68.36 23.97 40.48
N CYS A 886 67.35 23.55 41.23
CA CYS A 886 67.25 23.83 42.67
C CYS A 886 68.44 23.25 43.45
N LEU A 887 68.87 22.02 43.17
CA LEU A 887 70.06 21.42 43.80
C LEU A 887 71.35 22.19 43.44
N VAL A 888 71.51 22.64 42.20
CA VAL A 888 72.65 23.48 41.77
C VAL A 888 72.61 24.84 42.48
N ILE A 889 71.45 25.47 42.64
CA ILE A 889 71.29 26.72 43.38
C ILE A 889 71.61 26.51 44.87
N VAL A 890 71.15 25.42 45.49
CA VAL A 890 71.49 25.08 46.88
C VAL A 890 72.98 24.78 47.04
N ALA A 891 73.61 24.06 46.11
CA ALA A 891 75.05 23.80 46.11
C ALA A 891 75.88 25.08 45.89
N ALA A 892 75.44 25.97 44.99
CA ALA A 892 76.06 27.28 44.78
C ALA A 892 75.92 28.16 46.04
N HIS A 893 74.75 28.20 46.67
CA HIS A 893 74.54 28.95 47.90
C HIS A 893 75.32 28.34 49.09
N TRP A 894 75.43 27.01 49.17
CA TRP A 894 76.22 26.32 50.19
C TRP A 894 77.71 26.59 50.01
N THR A 895 78.24 26.50 48.78
CA THR A 895 79.65 26.80 48.47
C THR A 895 79.98 28.29 48.63
N LEU A 896 79.07 29.21 48.29
CA LEU A 896 79.20 30.64 48.61
C LEU A 896 79.22 30.89 50.11
N ASN A 897 78.35 30.24 50.89
CA ASN A 897 78.33 30.36 52.35
C ASN A 897 79.58 29.71 52.98
N ARG A 898 80.08 28.61 52.43
CA ARG A 898 81.33 27.95 52.84
C ARG A 898 82.56 28.82 52.52
N ARG A 899 82.58 29.50 51.34
CA ARG A 899 83.59 30.53 51.00
C ARG A 899 83.51 31.74 51.93
N LYS A 900 82.31 32.27 52.23
CA LYS A 900 82.13 33.35 53.23
C LYS A 900 82.63 32.93 54.61
N ARG A 901 82.40 31.69 55.05
CA ARG A 901 82.92 31.14 56.31
C ARG A 901 84.44 30.90 56.30
N ALA A 902 85.03 30.59 55.15
CA ALA A 902 86.49 30.49 54.99
C ALA A 902 87.18 31.86 55.04
N LEU A 903 86.69 32.85 54.28
CA LEU A 903 87.16 34.23 54.33
C LEU A 903 87.04 34.86 55.73
N LYS A 904 85.97 34.52 56.47
CA LYS A 904 85.80 34.94 57.87
C LYS A 904 86.67 34.17 58.88
N LYS A 905 87.45 33.18 58.43
CA LYS A 905 88.44 32.45 59.26
C LYS A 905 89.87 32.89 58.97
N ASP A 906 90.16 33.33 57.75
CA ASP A 906 91.48 33.88 57.36
C ASP A 906 91.68 35.30 57.93
N ASN A 907 90.67 36.17 57.77
CA ASN A 907 90.63 37.51 58.38
C ASN A 907 90.50 37.48 59.92
N GLY A 908 90.53 36.31 60.56
CA GLY A 908 90.61 36.16 62.02
C GLY A 908 92.04 36.25 62.57
N THR A 909 93.06 36.35 61.71
CA THR A 909 94.48 36.19 62.10
C THR A 909 95.35 37.42 61.85
N LYS A 910 94.76 38.56 61.48
CA LYS A 910 95.49 39.82 61.23
C LYS A 910 94.60 41.09 61.28
N LEU A 911 94.05 41.39 62.46
CA LEU A 911 94.03 42.75 63.02
C LEU A 911 93.65 42.71 64.51
N LEU A 912 94.23 43.64 65.27
CA LEU A 912 93.76 44.15 66.56
C LEU A 912 93.45 45.64 66.30
#